data_AF-A0A812K3Z7-F1
#
_entry.id   AF-A0A812K3Z7-F1
#
_cell.length_a   1.000
_cell.length_b   1.000
_cell.length_c   1.000
_cell.angle_alpha   90.00
_cell.angle_beta   90.00
_cell.angle_gamma   90.00
#
_symmetry.space_group_name_H-M   'P 1'
#
loop_
_entity.id
_entity.type
_entity.pdbx_description
1 polymer ?
#
loop_
_entity_poly.entity_id
_entity_poly.type
_entity_poly.pdbx_seq_one_letter_code
_entity_poly.pdbx_strand_id
1 'polypeptide(L)'
;MVRYAVTWLITGYIFLTSPSTQIGSKEEPLPASVILLLTPVAFVTFLTTLVPGALFLAAPGPYREDRLPGWELGLFWKRRTFIILSLSDVLGCLALFPSTCYIRWWFANGWKGEDLAWLSLAFALLLAAVTYCWARALEYAMVHGLALLIGITLLLPPAPMLRAIVQDEVSTFTFFGRSDTALAICCLSLILEGIRSSSAWAVKVRVLNSRWRLLSYGTISVVLQGLASFVSPFLCELIARRRASTFISDNEKELANASLVSVVPLCLLQYVVQMFAAPCIRQDLGVASSSSLYRDAPRRASADNNRCGLCRAIRIFSAKHAMSLRRLPPRLAVACGCALAIGALAVELFLIHEPLPFAPARRCLQQGLPHKMCHLIRDETDQRPADTFADFGQGHYGKNMFGQSTTGKFNCHQRMMHLNGNTFVFWEEGRCQIWNCEQEFLEASPDEPLVGGEIWSRHCNMSRQNHIIVHLFEWPWPAIAEECETYLGPAGFTAVQVSPPTEHVLGDSWSTRYQPVSFKLDSRSGTPAEFSDMITRCQNAGVSIMVDAILNHMASPLVQSPRKDRGKKCGQSQETPTSSTAPCVGWSGTGYSNREFRHGTLGLDYFERQDFHHYEGNFESNCGLPPWTNNRFLCDLYALVDLNTESVVVQQQLQNYLKVLFERGVTMLRLDAAMHVYPESFLKMLAPFPFSYIVQEFFPGPLKFEQDTLRKATTVGSLTNFDFGQQLAQVLFDSWENGKWKNRSANFADLLHIGSPSADCDYAICKTVYPPEHALLFVDNHDQQRQLWKPEKGGPPSSPVCRWDGKDTADCRPIYKHGLEYNLAQLFMLAWPYGDAVRLMSSYAWEDFDQGPPGVQNDSLHDLPSSPLGSCRATPSTSPVTELYDQDTEHPWVCEHRWQGVPGLIRFRKLLLGPVAEVNQTWSDARGRVAFSIYKTAFVALSRGFNWVTQSGPDKPWRLQGINTTLPSGAYCNLALATKPVPERLLLSWIWQLLSFNMIDRLTFR
;
A
#
# COMPACT_ATOMS: atom_id res chain seq x y z
N MET A 1 15.45 -45.31 -2.13
CA MET A 1 16.82 -44.89 -1.80
C MET A 1 17.50 -44.16 -2.93
N VAL A 2 18.02 -44.84 -3.95
CA VAL A 2 18.58 -44.18 -5.15
C VAL A 2 17.57 -43.18 -5.69
N ARG A 3 16.28 -43.48 -5.65
CA ARG A 3 15.21 -42.58 -6.07
C ARG A 3 14.89 -41.43 -5.11
N TYR A 4 15.06 -41.59 -3.79
CA TYR A 4 14.91 -40.47 -2.85
C TYR A 4 16.13 -39.56 -2.91
N ALA A 5 17.32 -40.15 -3.04
CA ALA A 5 18.59 -39.49 -3.30
C ALA A 5 18.60 -38.76 -4.64
N VAL A 6 18.15 -39.40 -5.72
CA VAL A 6 18.06 -38.83 -7.06
C VAL A 6 16.94 -37.79 -7.11
N THR A 7 15.79 -37.98 -6.45
CA THR A 7 14.78 -36.93 -6.34
C THR A 7 15.25 -35.76 -5.49
N TRP A 8 15.99 -35.96 -4.38
CA TRP A 8 16.58 -34.85 -3.61
C TRP A 8 17.75 -34.17 -4.34
N LEU A 9 18.60 -34.93 -5.02
CA LEU A 9 19.70 -34.42 -5.83
C LEU A 9 19.18 -33.71 -7.07
N ILE A 10 18.12 -34.20 -7.72
CA ILE A 10 17.45 -33.52 -8.84
C ILE A 10 16.64 -32.32 -8.34
N THR A 11 15.96 -32.38 -7.20
CA THR A 11 15.23 -31.22 -6.66
C THR A 11 16.19 -30.15 -6.15
N GLY A 12 17.30 -30.55 -5.52
CA GLY A 12 18.39 -29.65 -5.10
C GLY A 12 19.20 -29.12 -6.28
N TYR A 13 19.47 -29.94 -7.31
CA TYR A 13 20.07 -29.52 -8.56
C TYR A 13 19.13 -28.59 -9.33
N ILE A 14 17.83 -28.88 -9.42
CA ILE A 14 16.81 -27.97 -9.99
C ILE A 14 16.70 -26.71 -9.14
N PHE A 15 16.84 -26.76 -7.82
CA PHE A 15 16.88 -25.54 -7.00
C PHE A 15 18.13 -24.70 -7.28
N LEU A 16 19.28 -25.35 -7.51
CA LEU A 16 20.57 -24.73 -7.81
C LEU A 16 20.71 -24.29 -9.30
N THR A 17 19.98 -24.92 -10.22
CA THR A 17 20.12 -24.76 -11.69
C THR A 17 18.87 -24.29 -12.40
N SER A 18 17.71 -24.26 -11.75
CA SER A 18 16.55 -23.49 -12.22
C SER A 18 16.82 -22.05 -11.85
N PRO A 19 17.14 -21.17 -12.80
CA PRO A 19 17.08 -19.76 -12.52
C PRO A 19 15.61 -19.46 -12.24
N SER A 20 15.24 -19.17 -11.00
CA SER A 20 14.08 -18.30 -10.83
C SER A 20 14.48 -16.97 -11.45
N THR A 21 14.08 -16.75 -12.70
CA THR A 21 14.23 -15.50 -13.45
C THR A 21 13.39 -14.35 -12.87
N GLN A 22 13.07 -14.41 -11.58
CA GLN A 22 12.57 -13.31 -10.77
C GLN A 22 13.25 -13.32 -9.40
N ILE A 23 14.57 -13.07 -9.44
CA ILE A 23 15.32 -12.55 -8.32
C ILE A 23 15.69 -11.12 -8.72
N GLY A 24 15.11 -10.14 -8.04
CA GLY A 24 15.52 -8.74 -8.11
C GLY A 24 15.42 -8.19 -6.69
N SER A 25 16.42 -7.54 -6.12
CA SER A 25 17.47 -6.72 -6.74
C SER A 25 18.84 -6.93 -6.09
N LYS A 26 19.89 -7.00 -6.93
CA LYS A 26 21.32 -7.11 -6.58
C LYS A 26 21.66 -8.28 -5.65
N GLU A 27 22.00 -9.44 -6.19
CA GLU A 27 22.94 -10.35 -5.51
C GLU A 27 23.48 -11.42 -6.45
N GLU A 28 24.78 -11.69 -6.30
CA GLU A 28 25.56 -12.71 -7.01
C GLU A 28 24.94 -14.12 -6.85
N PRO A 29 25.24 -15.08 -7.75
CA PRO A 29 24.88 -16.48 -7.52
C PRO A 29 25.31 -16.94 -6.11
N LEU A 30 24.53 -17.85 -5.50
CA LEU A 30 24.85 -18.44 -4.19
C LEU A 30 26.36 -18.72 -4.08
N PRO A 31 27.07 -18.16 -3.08
CA PRO A 31 28.52 -18.28 -2.99
C PRO A 31 28.94 -19.75 -3.08
N ALA A 32 30.03 -20.04 -3.81
CA ALA A 32 30.52 -21.41 -3.99
C ALA A 32 30.74 -22.14 -2.64
N SER A 33 31.03 -21.40 -1.57
CA SER A 33 31.10 -21.91 -0.20
C SER A 33 29.77 -22.49 0.30
N VAL A 34 28.62 -21.89 -0.02
CA VAL A 34 27.28 -22.39 0.32
C VAL A 34 26.91 -23.63 -0.49
N ILE A 35 27.30 -23.68 -1.76
CA ILE A 35 27.09 -24.87 -2.61
C ILE A 35 27.95 -26.05 -2.11
N LEU A 36 29.22 -25.80 -1.78
CA LEU A 36 30.09 -26.77 -1.13
C LEU A 36 29.56 -27.22 0.23
N LEU A 37 28.88 -26.36 0.97
CA LEU A 37 28.22 -26.64 2.25
C LEU A 37 27.11 -27.68 2.17
N LEU A 38 26.26 -27.54 1.15
CA LEU A 38 25.06 -28.35 0.96
C LEU A 38 25.38 -29.75 0.44
N THR A 39 26.59 -29.94 -0.10
CA THR A 39 27.05 -31.20 -0.67
C THR A 39 27.27 -32.29 0.42
N PRO A 40 27.97 -32.01 1.55
CA PRO A 40 27.99 -32.90 2.71
C PRO A 40 26.62 -33.18 3.31
N VAL A 41 25.73 -32.19 3.40
CA VAL A 41 24.35 -32.39 3.89
C VAL A 41 23.60 -33.36 3.00
N ALA A 42 23.66 -33.18 1.68
CA ALA A 42 23.09 -34.12 0.71
C ALA A 42 23.70 -35.52 0.83
N PHE A 43 25.01 -35.63 1.08
CA PHE A 43 25.70 -36.91 1.31
C PHE A 43 25.28 -37.58 2.63
N VAL A 44 24.97 -36.81 3.66
CA VAL A 44 24.54 -37.30 4.98
C VAL A 44 23.07 -37.67 4.97
N THR A 45 22.22 -36.90 4.29
CA THR A 45 20.84 -37.29 3.97
C THR A 45 20.81 -38.53 3.09
N PHE A 46 21.76 -38.65 2.16
CA PHE A 46 21.98 -39.87 1.38
C PHE A 46 22.35 -41.05 2.29
N LEU A 47 23.33 -40.93 3.19
CA LEU A 47 23.71 -41.99 4.12
C LEU A 47 22.59 -42.34 5.11
N THR A 48 21.85 -41.38 5.64
CA THR A 48 20.79 -41.59 6.63
C THR A 48 19.48 -42.09 6.04
N THR A 49 19.31 -42.03 4.72
CA THR A 49 18.23 -42.72 4.01
C THR A 49 18.67 -44.05 3.44
N LEU A 50 19.94 -44.16 3.02
CA LEU A 50 20.49 -45.36 2.40
C LEU A 50 20.86 -46.44 3.42
N VAL A 51 21.36 -46.04 4.60
CA VAL A 51 21.73 -46.97 5.67
C VAL A 51 20.51 -47.65 6.30
N PRO A 52 19.42 -46.95 6.72
CA PRO A 52 18.28 -47.62 7.36
C PRO A 52 17.58 -48.63 6.47
N GLY A 53 17.36 -48.32 5.19
CA GLY A 53 16.73 -49.32 4.33
C GLY A 53 17.72 -50.35 3.75
N ALA A 54 19.04 -50.11 3.75
CA ALA A 54 20.02 -51.18 3.53
C ALA A 54 20.03 -52.14 4.73
N LEU A 55 19.95 -51.62 5.95
CA LEU A 55 19.74 -52.39 7.18
C LEU A 55 18.38 -53.11 7.17
N PHE A 56 17.33 -52.49 6.62
CA PHE A 56 16.01 -53.08 6.44
C PHE A 56 16.03 -54.24 5.43
N LEU A 57 16.84 -54.13 4.37
CA LEU A 57 17.13 -55.22 3.44
C LEU A 57 17.99 -56.32 4.09
N ALA A 58 18.88 -55.96 5.02
CA ALA A 58 19.71 -56.90 5.77
C ALA A 58 18.97 -57.60 6.93
N ALA A 59 17.80 -57.11 7.34
CA ALA A 59 17.04 -57.60 8.52
C ALA A 59 16.75 -59.12 8.49
N PRO A 60 16.67 -59.80 9.66
CA PRO A 60 16.64 -61.27 9.76
C PRO A 60 15.36 -61.97 9.22
N GLY A 61 15.53 -63.26 8.95
CA GLY A 61 14.53 -64.35 8.85
C GLY A 61 13.12 -64.03 8.35
N PRO A 62 12.18 -63.63 9.23
CA PRO A 62 10.76 -63.45 8.89
C PRO A 62 10.47 -62.38 7.84
N TYR A 63 11.46 -61.55 7.50
CA TYR A 63 11.36 -60.61 6.38
C TYR A 63 11.96 -61.16 5.08
N ARG A 64 12.83 -62.18 5.11
CA ARG A 64 13.58 -62.70 3.94
C ARG A 64 12.79 -63.72 3.12
N GLU A 65 11.72 -64.27 3.67
CA GLU A 65 10.96 -65.37 3.06
C GLU A 65 9.89 -64.86 2.09
N ASP A 66 10.27 -64.25 0.95
CA ASP A 66 9.29 -64.00 -0.13
C ASP A 66 9.91 -64.12 -1.53
N ARG A 67 9.34 -65.03 -2.32
CA ARG A 67 9.62 -65.20 -3.77
C ARG A 67 9.11 -63.98 -4.55
N LEU A 68 9.74 -63.66 -5.69
CA LEU A 68 9.33 -62.62 -6.64
C LEU A 68 7.86 -62.84 -7.09
N PRO A 69 6.92 -61.98 -6.70
CA PRO A 69 5.53 -62.10 -7.13
C PRO A 69 5.24 -61.21 -8.35
N GLY A 70 4.32 -61.67 -9.21
CA GLY A 70 3.82 -60.89 -10.35
C GLY A 70 3.11 -59.59 -9.94
N TRP A 71 3.01 -58.65 -10.88
CA TRP A 71 2.40 -57.33 -10.70
C TRP A 71 0.88 -57.43 -10.42
N GLU A 72 0.47 -57.64 -9.18
CA GLU A 72 -0.94 -57.67 -8.78
C GLU A 72 -1.45 -56.28 -8.37
N LEU A 73 -1.69 -55.37 -9.32
CA LEU A 73 -2.18 -53.99 -9.10
C LEU A 73 -3.50 -53.92 -8.29
N GLY A 74 -4.29 -55.00 -8.27
CA GLY A 74 -5.56 -55.08 -7.52
C GLY A 74 -5.41 -55.13 -6.00
N LEU A 75 -4.19 -55.38 -5.47
CA LEU A 75 -3.92 -55.38 -4.03
C LEU A 75 -3.93 -53.96 -3.43
N PHE A 76 -3.65 -52.93 -4.25
CA PHE A 76 -3.59 -51.52 -3.85
C PHE A 76 -4.88 -51.08 -3.15
N TRP A 77 -6.02 -51.43 -3.73
CA TRP A 77 -7.35 -51.09 -3.21
C TRP A 77 -7.80 -51.98 -2.03
N LYS A 78 -7.13 -53.11 -1.80
CA LYS A 78 -7.47 -54.07 -0.72
C LYS A 78 -6.87 -53.70 0.63
N ARG A 79 -5.71 -53.02 0.67
CA ARG A 79 -4.97 -52.70 1.91
C ARG A 79 -4.98 -51.19 2.19
N ARG A 80 -6.04 -50.74 2.87
CA ARG A 80 -6.31 -49.31 3.13
C ARG A 80 -5.18 -48.62 3.90
N THR A 81 -4.51 -49.35 4.79
CA THR A 81 -3.37 -48.83 5.56
C THR A 81 -2.23 -48.30 4.70
N PHE A 82 -1.88 -49.01 3.63
CA PHE A 82 -0.77 -48.62 2.76
C PHE A 82 -1.08 -47.33 1.98
N ILE A 83 -2.32 -47.19 1.51
CA ILE A 83 -2.78 -45.98 0.80
C ILE A 83 -2.74 -44.78 1.75
N ILE A 84 -3.30 -44.90 2.95
CA ILE A 84 -3.41 -43.78 3.90
C ILE A 84 -2.01 -43.30 4.33
N LEU A 85 -1.11 -44.22 4.66
CA LEU A 85 0.27 -43.86 5.00
C LEU A 85 1.05 -43.28 3.81
N SER A 86 0.79 -43.75 2.58
CA SER A 86 1.43 -43.19 1.38
C SER A 86 0.90 -41.81 1.01
N LEU A 87 -0.40 -41.57 1.18
CA LEU A 87 -1.02 -40.26 1.01
C LEU A 87 -0.49 -39.24 2.03
N SER A 88 -0.31 -39.68 3.28
CA SER A 88 0.37 -38.90 4.30
C SER A 88 1.78 -38.50 3.87
N ASP A 89 2.56 -39.40 3.27
CA ASP A 89 3.92 -39.06 2.84
C ASP A 89 3.92 -38.07 1.65
N VAL A 90 2.94 -38.18 0.75
CA VAL A 90 2.74 -37.23 -0.36
C VAL A 90 2.36 -35.83 0.16
N LEU A 91 1.45 -35.75 1.14
CA LEU A 91 1.11 -34.50 1.82
C LEU A 91 2.32 -33.89 2.55
N GLY A 92 3.14 -34.75 3.16
CA GLY A 92 4.42 -34.33 3.73
C GLY A 92 5.33 -33.69 2.68
N CYS A 93 5.47 -34.30 1.51
CA CYS A 93 6.26 -33.74 0.41
C CYS A 93 5.74 -32.40 -0.12
N LEU A 94 4.43 -32.17 -0.10
CA LEU A 94 3.85 -30.86 -0.42
C LEU A 94 4.20 -29.77 0.62
N ALA A 95 4.55 -30.17 1.84
CA ALA A 95 4.96 -29.27 2.93
C ALA A 95 6.50 -29.11 3.04
N LEU A 96 7.31 -29.76 2.19
CA LEU A 96 8.78 -29.82 2.30
C LEU A 96 9.54 -28.66 1.62
N PHE A 97 8.92 -27.89 0.72
CA PHE A 97 9.64 -26.92 -0.12
C PHE A 97 10.42 -25.77 0.56
N PRO A 98 10.22 -25.33 1.81
CA PRO A 98 10.94 -24.14 2.28
C PRO A 98 12.46 -24.32 2.54
N SER A 99 13.11 -25.40 2.07
CA SER A 99 14.54 -25.72 2.33
C SER A 99 15.51 -24.58 2.06
N THR A 100 15.14 -23.65 1.19
CA THR A 100 15.94 -22.46 0.81
C THR A 100 15.56 -21.20 1.55
N CYS A 101 14.31 -21.10 1.99
CA CYS A 101 13.88 -20.14 3.00
C CYS A 101 14.60 -20.40 4.34
N TYR A 102 14.86 -21.66 4.71
CA TYR A 102 15.66 -21.97 5.90
C TYR A 102 17.06 -21.36 5.82
N ILE A 103 17.75 -21.51 4.70
CA ILE A 103 19.12 -20.98 4.52
C ILE A 103 19.12 -19.45 4.59
N ARG A 104 18.19 -18.79 3.90
CA ARG A 104 18.04 -17.32 3.97
C ARG A 104 17.71 -16.85 5.39
N TRP A 105 16.82 -17.56 6.08
CA TRP A 105 16.44 -17.27 7.46
C TRP A 105 17.64 -17.39 8.42
N TRP A 106 18.50 -18.42 8.26
CA TRP A 106 19.72 -18.57 9.05
C TRP A 106 20.71 -17.42 8.81
N PHE A 107 20.91 -17.02 7.54
CA PHE A 107 21.80 -15.90 7.19
C PHE A 107 21.30 -14.58 7.75
N ALA A 108 20.00 -14.30 7.62
CA ALA A 108 19.37 -13.12 8.18
C ALA A 108 19.59 -13.06 9.71
N ASN A 109 19.46 -14.21 10.40
CA ASN A 109 19.73 -14.34 11.84
C ASN A 109 21.24 -14.36 12.24
N GLY A 110 22.14 -13.93 11.35
CA GLY A 110 23.57 -13.71 11.67
C GLY A 110 24.46 -14.96 11.65
N TRP A 111 23.99 -16.09 11.10
CA TRP A 111 24.82 -17.28 10.87
C TRP A 111 25.66 -17.10 9.61
N LYS A 112 26.97 -17.39 9.67
CA LYS A 112 27.82 -17.36 8.48
C LYS A 112 27.81 -18.72 7.80
N GLY A 113 28.22 -18.74 6.53
CA GLY A 113 28.31 -19.98 5.76
C GLY A 113 29.19 -21.02 6.46
N GLU A 114 30.32 -20.61 7.01
CA GLU A 114 31.23 -21.50 7.73
C GLU A 114 30.62 -22.13 9.00
N ASP A 115 29.82 -21.37 9.76
CA ASP A 115 29.12 -21.89 10.95
C ASP A 115 28.14 -22.99 10.56
N LEU A 116 27.38 -22.77 9.48
CA LEU A 116 26.44 -23.75 8.94
C LEU A 116 27.16 -25.02 8.41
N ALA A 117 28.44 -24.91 8.03
CA ALA A 117 29.25 -26.02 7.52
C ALA A 117 29.61 -26.98 8.64
N TRP A 118 30.17 -26.41 9.70
CA TRP A 118 30.60 -27.14 10.88
C TRP A 118 29.42 -27.79 11.59
N LEU A 119 28.30 -27.07 11.66
CA LEU A 119 27.04 -27.62 12.18
C LEU A 119 26.52 -28.79 11.35
N SER A 120 26.54 -28.66 10.02
CA SER A 120 26.11 -29.74 9.12
C SER A 120 26.95 -31.00 9.32
N LEU A 121 28.27 -30.85 9.51
CA LEU A 121 29.19 -31.96 9.79
C LEU A 121 28.96 -32.57 11.19
N ALA A 122 28.79 -31.74 12.22
CA ALA A 122 28.52 -32.22 13.58
C ALA A 122 27.18 -32.97 13.66
N PHE A 123 26.15 -32.43 13.02
CA PHE A 123 24.83 -33.06 12.93
C PHE A 123 24.87 -34.38 12.18
N ALA A 124 25.67 -34.48 11.12
CA ALA A 124 25.85 -35.71 10.38
C ALA A 124 26.38 -36.87 11.23
N LEU A 125 27.38 -36.59 12.05
CA LEU A 125 27.98 -37.56 12.97
C LEU A 125 27.00 -37.95 14.07
N LEU A 126 26.27 -36.97 14.63
CA LEU A 126 25.24 -37.21 15.64
C LEU A 126 24.09 -38.06 15.08
N LEU A 127 23.58 -37.71 13.90
CA LEU A 127 22.48 -38.40 13.26
C LEU A 127 22.86 -39.85 12.91
N ALA A 128 24.10 -40.11 12.51
CA ALA A 128 24.60 -41.48 12.31
C ALA A 128 24.55 -42.31 13.60
N ALA A 129 25.02 -41.75 14.72
CA ALA A 129 24.98 -42.41 16.04
C ALA A 129 23.53 -42.66 16.52
N VAL A 130 22.66 -41.66 16.39
CA VAL A 130 21.24 -41.80 16.76
C VAL A 130 20.53 -42.80 15.86
N THR A 131 20.80 -42.81 14.56
CA THR A 131 20.25 -43.77 13.61
C THR A 131 20.68 -45.19 13.95
N TYR A 132 21.94 -45.39 14.37
CA TYR A 132 22.43 -46.68 14.85
C TYR A 132 21.70 -47.14 16.12
N CYS A 133 21.59 -46.26 17.13
CA CYS A 133 20.81 -46.55 18.34
C CYS A 133 19.34 -46.85 18.05
N TRP A 134 18.74 -46.11 17.11
CA TRP A 134 17.37 -46.32 16.66
C TRP A 134 17.19 -47.65 15.92
N ALA A 135 18.15 -48.03 15.07
CA ALA A 135 18.14 -49.35 14.42
C ALA A 135 18.18 -50.48 15.48
N ARG A 136 18.96 -50.33 16.56
CA ARG A 136 18.98 -51.25 17.70
C ARG A 136 17.67 -51.24 18.49
N ALA A 137 17.03 -50.08 18.64
CA ALA A 137 15.72 -49.96 19.28
C ALA A 137 14.60 -50.61 18.45
N LEU A 138 14.63 -50.47 17.12
CA LEU A 138 13.73 -51.18 16.21
C LEU A 138 13.93 -52.71 16.34
N GLU A 139 15.17 -53.17 16.39
CA GLU A 139 15.51 -54.58 16.62
C GLU A 139 14.90 -55.09 17.94
N TYR A 140 15.03 -54.33 19.03
CA TYR A 140 14.43 -54.66 20.33
C TYR A 140 12.90 -54.60 20.34
N ALA A 141 12.31 -53.57 19.74
CA ALA A 141 10.87 -53.39 19.60
C ALA A 141 10.20 -54.54 18.83
N MET A 142 10.89 -55.11 17.84
CA MET A 142 10.42 -56.29 17.14
C MET A 142 10.31 -57.52 18.04
N VAL A 143 11.15 -57.65 19.07
CA VAL A 143 11.08 -58.74 20.05
C VAL A 143 9.89 -58.55 21.01
N HIS A 144 9.50 -57.30 21.30
CA HIS A 144 8.53 -56.97 22.37
C HIS A 144 7.15 -56.48 21.86
N GLY A 145 6.97 -56.27 20.55
CA GLY A 145 5.65 -56.12 19.92
C GLY A 145 5.47 -54.88 19.02
N LEU A 146 4.62 -55.03 18.00
CA LEU A 146 4.37 -54.04 16.93
C LEU A 146 3.63 -52.76 17.40
N ALA A 147 3.05 -52.77 18.60
CA ALA A 147 2.31 -51.64 19.16
C ALA A 147 3.18 -50.39 19.35
N LEU A 148 4.46 -50.56 19.71
CA LEU A 148 5.40 -49.45 19.89
C LEU A 148 5.66 -48.70 18.57
N LEU A 149 5.84 -49.44 17.47
CA LEU A 149 6.08 -48.85 16.13
C LEU A 149 4.86 -48.11 15.60
N ILE A 150 3.66 -48.64 15.87
CA ILE A 150 2.39 -47.98 15.53
C ILE A 150 2.23 -46.71 16.37
N GLY A 151 2.52 -46.77 17.67
CA GLY A 151 2.49 -45.61 18.56
C GLY A 151 3.43 -44.49 18.08
N ILE A 152 4.67 -44.82 17.73
CA ILE A 152 5.66 -43.83 17.24
C ILE A 152 5.25 -43.23 15.89
N THR A 153 4.62 -44.02 15.01
CA THR A 153 4.11 -43.52 13.72
C THR A 153 2.96 -42.51 13.87
N LEU A 154 2.17 -42.62 14.96
CA LEU A 154 0.96 -41.82 15.18
C LEU A 154 1.18 -40.64 16.15
N LEU A 155 2.11 -40.76 17.10
CA LEU A 155 2.30 -39.78 18.16
C LEU A 155 3.28 -38.66 17.79
N LEU A 156 4.18 -38.89 16.84
CA LEU A 156 5.15 -37.88 16.43
C LEU A 156 4.54 -36.92 15.40
N PRO A 157 4.41 -35.62 15.69
CA PRO A 157 3.92 -34.65 14.73
C PRO A 157 4.89 -34.52 13.54
N PRO A 158 4.42 -34.09 12.36
CA PRO A 158 5.30 -33.85 11.22
C PRO A 158 6.38 -32.82 11.58
N ALA A 159 7.65 -33.16 11.36
CA ALA A 159 8.76 -32.28 11.69
C ALA A 159 8.72 -30.88 11.04
N PRO A 160 8.19 -30.68 9.82
CA PRO A 160 8.06 -29.33 9.24
C PRO A 160 7.14 -28.40 10.04
N MET A 161 6.15 -28.95 10.76
CA MET A 161 5.27 -28.18 11.64
C MET A 161 6.02 -27.62 12.83
N LEU A 162 6.83 -28.44 13.51
CA LEU A 162 7.64 -27.99 14.66
C LEU A 162 8.65 -26.92 14.24
N ARG A 163 9.29 -27.08 13.08
CA ARG A 163 10.25 -26.10 12.57
C ARG A 163 9.60 -24.77 12.22
N ALA A 164 8.43 -24.78 11.56
CA ALA A 164 7.72 -23.55 11.20
C ALA A 164 7.27 -22.76 12.44
N ILE A 165 6.82 -23.45 13.50
CA ILE A 165 6.43 -22.83 14.77
C ILE A 165 7.66 -22.20 15.45
N VAL A 166 8.78 -22.92 15.51
CA VAL A 166 10.03 -22.43 16.14
C VAL A 166 10.60 -21.24 15.37
N GLN A 167 10.49 -21.22 14.04
CA GLN A 167 10.92 -20.08 13.23
C GLN A 167 10.11 -18.83 13.53
N ASP A 168 8.78 -18.97 13.63
CA ASP A 168 7.89 -17.86 13.99
C ASP A 168 8.20 -17.34 15.39
N GLU A 169 8.28 -18.25 16.38
CA GLU A 169 8.60 -17.92 17.76
C GLU A 169 9.95 -17.20 17.86
N VAL A 170 11.01 -17.76 17.28
CA VAL A 170 12.36 -17.17 17.34
C VAL A 170 12.43 -15.83 16.62
N SER A 171 11.72 -15.67 15.49
CA SER A 171 11.64 -14.39 14.76
C SER A 171 10.94 -13.27 15.54
N THR A 172 10.21 -13.59 16.61
CA THR A 172 9.58 -12.61 17.50
C THR A 172 10.40 -12.24 18.73
N PHE A 173 11.33 -13.09 19.15
CA PHE A 173 12.10 -12.91 20.40
C PHE A 173 13.49 -12.27 20.22
N THR A 174 14.11 -12.38 19.04
CA THR A 174 15.52 -11.97 18.88
C THR A 174 15.69 -10.56 18.32
N PHE A 175 15.66 -9.56 19.21
CA PHE A 175 16.35 -8.27 18.98
C PHE A 175 17.89 -8.39 19.09
N PHE A 176 18.41 -9.60 19.39
CA PHE A 176 19.82 -9.90 19.62
C PHE A 176 20.28 -11.20 18.91
N GLY A 177 20.61 -11.14 17.61
CA GLY A 177 21.45 -12.14 16.92
C GLY A 177 21.12 -13.65 17.05
N ARG A 178 22.14 -14.50 16.80
CA ARG A 178 22.07 -15.97 16.62
C ARG A 178 21.27 -16.69 17.73
N SER A 179 20.30 -17.52 17.35
CA SER A 179 19.51 -18.36 18.27
C SER A 179 19.93 -19.85 18.25
N ASP A 180 20.67 -20.27 19.27
CA ASP A 180 21.15 -21.66 19.43
C ASP A 180 20.02 -22.64 19.84
N THR A 181 18.97 -22.15 20.50
CA THR A 181 17.79 -22.95 20.89
C THR A 181 16.95 -23.33 19.67
N ALA A 182 16.75 -22.40 18.74
CA ALA A 182 16.08 -22.66 17.46
C ALA A 182 16.76 -23.77 16.67
N LEU A 183 18.09 -23.74 16.68
CA LEU A 183 18.96 -24.72 16.04
C LEU A 183 18.82 -26.10 16.69
N ALA A 184 18.87 -26.19 18.02
CA ALA A 184 18.70 -27.45 18.73
C ALA A 184 17.35 -28.11 18.40
N ILE A 185 16.27 -27.33 18.35
CA ILE A 185 14.93 -27.83 18.04
C ILE A 185 14.80 -28.21 16.56
N CYS A 186 15.35 -27.42 15.63
CA CYS A 186 15.41 -27.77 14.22
C CYS A 186 16.17 -29.09 13.99
N CYS A 187 17.31 -29.27 14.64
CA CYS A 187 18.11 -30.50 14.59
C CYS A 187 17.35 -31.70 15.18
N LEU A 188 16.70 -31.53 16.33
CA LEU A 188 15.89 -32.58 16.96
C LEU A 188 14.72 -33.02 16.06
N SER A 189 14.07 -32.07 15.37
CA SER A 189 12.96 -32.38 14.45
C SER A 189 13.37 -33.31 13.30
N LEU A 190 14.60 -33.21 12.80
CA LEU A 190 15.12 -34.06 11.72
C LEU A 190 15.34 -35.51 12.20
N ILE A 191 15.79 -35.66 13.45
CA ILE A 191 15.92 -36.97 14.10
C ILE A 191 14.54 -37.62 14.25
N LEU A 192 13.54 -36.86 14.75
CA LEU A 192 12.18 -37.34 14.95
C LEU A 192 11.52 -37.78 13.62
N GLU A 193 11.75 -37.04 12.53
CA GLU A 193 11.26 -37.40 11.19
C GLU A 193 11.87 -38.71 10.69
N GLY A 194 13.18 -38.92 10.91
CA GLY A 194 13.88 -40.16 10.57
C GLY A 194 13.34 -41.37 11.33
N ILE A 195 13.09 -41.21 12.63
CA ILE A 195 12.48 -42.21 13.51
C ILE A 195 11.08 -42.56 13.00
N ARG A 196 10.22 -41.56 12.80
CA ARG A 196 8.83 -41.69 12.33
C ARG A 196 8.75 -42.39 10.97
N SER A 197 9.55 -41.93 10.00
CA SER A 197 9.61 -42.50 8.65
C SER A 197 10.04 -43.97 8.69
N SER A 198 11.06 -44.30 9.47
CA SER A 198 11.54 -45.67 9.63
C SER A 198 10.49 -46.60 10.23
N SER A 199 9.75 -46.14 11.26
CA SER A 199 8.60 -46.86 11.82
C SER A 199 7.49 -47.08 10.79
N ALA A 200 7.14 -46.06 10.01
CA ALA A 200 6.10 -46.16 8.99
C ALA A 200 6.46 -47.17 7.89
N TRP A 201 7.72 -47.20 7.44
CA TRP A 201 8.21 -48.20 6.49
C TRP A 201 8.17 -49.61 7.07
N ALA A 202 8.56 -49.80 8.34
CA ALA A 202 8.47 -51.09 9.02
C ALA A 202 7.03 -51.64 9.06
N VAL A 203 6.05 -50.76 9.37
CA VAL A 203 4.62 -51.10 9.36
C VAL A 203 4.15 -51.49 7.95
N LYS A 204 4.53 -50.71 6.92
CA LYS A 204 4.15 -50.99 5.51
C LYS A 204 4.67 -52.34 5.03
N VAL A 205 5.91 -52.70 5.38
CA VAL A 205 6.49 -54.00 5.01
C VAL A 205 5.67 -55.14 5.59
N ARG A 206 5.28 -55.02 6.87
CA ARG A 206 4.50 -56.05 7.55
C ARG A 206 3.09 -56.18 6.98
N VAL A 207 2.42 -55.07 6.66
CA VAL A 207 1.07 -55.05 6.05
C VAL A 207 1.07 -55.70 4.66
N LEU A 208 2.10 -55.44 3.87
CA LEU A 208 2.20 -55.98 2.50
C LEU A 208 2.71 -57.42 2.47
N ASN A 209 3.28 -57.91 3.58
CA ASN A 209 3.81 -59.26 3.75
C ASN A 209 4.74 -59.68 2.60
N SER A 210 5.49 -58.72 2.02
CA SER A 210 6.50 -58.92 0.97
C SER A 210 7.29 -57.66 0.65
N ARG A 211 8.63 -57.80 0.63
CA ARG A 211 9.58 -56.72 0.26
C ARG A 211 9.51 -56.34 -1.22
N TRP A 212 9.23 -57.31 -2.10
CA TRP A 212 9.18 -57.08 -3.55
C TRP A 212 7.89 -56.35 -3.98
N ARG A 213 6.78 -56.65 -3.29
CA ARG A 213 5.55 -55.84 -3.42
C ARG A 213 5.79 -54.43 -2.92
N LEU A 214 6.41 -54.28 -1.75
CA LEU A 214 6.81 -52.96 -1.24
C LEU A 214 7.72 -52.21 -2.23
N LEU A 215 8.68 -52.86 -2.89
CA LEU A 215 9.53 -52.22 -3.88
C LEU A 215 8.72 -51.70 -5.08
N SER A 216 7.80 -52.51 -5.59
CA SER A 216 6.94 -52.15 -6.74
C SER A 216 6.00 -51.00 -6.39
N TYR A 217 5.28 -51.10 -5.27
CA TYR A 217 4.36 -50.06 -4.80
C TYR A 217 5.06 -48.82 -4.25
N GLY A 218 6.20 -49.02 -3.59
CA GLY A 218 7.08 -47.96 -3.12
C GLY A 218 7.66 -47.16 -4.29
N THR A 219 7.89 -47.79 -5.44
CA THR A 219 8.23 -47.06 -6.67
C THR A 219 7.08 -46.12 -7.06
N ILE A 220 5.82 -46.55 -7.08
CA ILE A 220 4.69 -45.65 -7.37
C ILE A 220 4.62 -44.51 -6.35
N SER A 221 4.71 -44.83 -5.06
CA SER A 221 4.68 -43.85 -3.97
C SER A 221 5.80 -42.80 -4.11
N VAL A 222 7.02 -43.21 -4.48
CA VAL A 222 8.13 -42.29 -4.72
C VAL A 222 7.93 -41.42 -5.97
N VAL A 223 7.26 -41.90 -7.02
CA VAL A 223 6.90 -41.02 -8.16
C VAL A 223 5.98 -39.91 -7.70
N LEU A 224 4.94 -40.27 -6.95
CA LEU A 224 3.94 -39.32 -6.46
C LEU A 224 4.56 -38.31 -5.49
N GLN A 225 5.45 -38.76 -4.62
CA GLN A 225 6.22 -37.89 -3.73
C GLN A 225 7.15 -36.96 -4.52
N GLY A 226 7.83 -37.44 -5.56
CA GLY A 226 8.67 -36.60 -6.41
C GLY A 226 7.90 -35.52 -7.16
N LEU A 227 6.73 -35.87 -7.71
CA LEU A 227 5.81 -34.92 -8.33
C LEU A 227 5.29 -33.90 -7.31
N ALA A 228 4.92 -34.36 -6.11
CA ALA A 228 4.48 -33.49 -5.02
C ALA A 228 5.60 -32.51 -4.60
N SER A 229 6.83 -32.98 -4.42
CA SER A 229 7.97 -32.11 -4.11
C SER A 229 8.25 -31.09 -5.23
N PHE A 230 8.05 -31.47 -6.49
CA PHE A 230 8.19 -30.55 -7.64
C PHE A 230 7.11 -29.46 -7.67
N VAL A 231 5.89 -29.79 -7.25
CA VAL A 231 4.74 -28.84 -7.23
C VAL A 231 4.68 -28.03 -5.93
N SER A 232 5.23 -28.56 -4.83
CA SER A 232 5.34 -27.91 -3.52
C SER A 232 5.82 -26.44 -3.58
N PRO A 233 6.85 -26.07 -4.38
CA PRO A 233 7.21 -24.66 -4.62
C PRO A 233 6.05 -23.74 -4.96
N PHE A 234 5.34 -24.13 -6.01
CA PHE A 234 4.29 -23.34 -6.60
C PHE A 234 3.07 -23.33 -5.70
N LEU A 235 2.79 -24.44 -5.02
CA LEU A 235 1.69 -24.54 -4.08
C LEU A 235 1.92 -23.69 -2.82
N CYS A 236 3.12 -23.74 -2.24
CA CYS A 236 3.46 -22.91 -1.07
C CYS A 236 3.42 -21.42 -1.43
N GLU A 237 4.05 -21.02 -2.54
CA GLU A 237 4.02 -19.64 -3.01
C GLU A 237 2.59 -19.17 -3.32
N LEU A 238 1.75 -20.02 -3.90
CA LEU A 238 0.33 -19.72 -4.13
C LEU A 238 -0.43 -19.52 -2.81
N ILE A 239 -0.18 -20.37 -1.80
CA ILE A 239 -0.82 -20.28 -0.48
C ILE A 239 -0.37 -19.02 0.26
N ALA A 240 0.91 -18.65 0.21
CA ALA A 240 1.41 -17.43 0.85
C ALA A 240 0.96 -16.15 0.12
N ARG A 241 1.01 -16.12 -1.22
CA ARG A 241 0.51 -14.97 -2.01
C ARG A 241 -0.96 -14.69 -1.76
N ARG A 242 -1.79 -15.71 -1.57
CA ARG A 242 -3.22 -15.56 -1.24
C ARG A 242 -3.48 -14.91 0.14
N ARG A 243 -2.47 -14.80 1.00
CA ARG A 243 -2.53 -14.07 2.28
C ARG A 243 -1.57 -12.88 2.37
N ALA A 244 -1.11 -12.37 1.22
CA ALA A 244 -0.22 -11.22 1.11
C ALA A 244 1.16 -11.39 1.80
N SER A 245 1.66 -12.62 1.92
CA SER A 245 3.04 -12.88 2.34
C SER A 245 3.84 -13.53 1.19
N THR A 246 5.11 -13.14 1.02
CA THR A 246 6.00 -13.70 -0.02
C THR A 246 7.08 -14.55 0.61
N PHE A 247 7.39 -15.72 0.03
CA PHE A 247 8.48 -16.59 0.50
C PHE A 247 9.89 -16.06 0.24
N ILE A 248 9.99 -14.92 -0.44
CA ILE A 248 11.25 -14.29 -0.91
C ILE A 248 11.39 -12.90 -0.26
N SER A 249 10.94 -12.74 0.99
CA SER A 249 11.17 -11.51 1.75
C SER A 249 12.54 -11.56 2.45
N ASP A 250 13.21 -10.42 2.49
CA ASP A 250 14.44 -10.22 3.28
C ASP A 250 14.11 -9.95 4.77
N ASN A 251 12.82 -9.79 5.10
CA ASN A 251 12.34 -9.67 6.48
C ASN A 251 12.15 -11.07 7.10
N GLU A 252 12.92 -11.34 8.15
CA GLU A 252 12.93 -12.62 8.89
C GLU A 252 11.56 -13.03 9.42
N LYS A 253 10.78 -12.05 9.90
CA LYS A 253 9.45 -12.27 10.47
C LYS A 253 8.41 -12.53 9.39
N GLU A 254 8.51 -11.89 8.23
CA GLU A 254 7.64 -12.20 7.09
C GLU A 254 7.95 -13.57 6.49
N LEU A 255 9.23 -13.92 6.41
CA LEU A 255 9.68 -15.23 5.94
C LEU A 255 9.22 -16.36 6.88
N ALA A 256 9.29 -16.14 8.19
CA ALA A 256 8.78 -17.06 9.20
C ALA A 256 7.25 -17.19 9.15
N ASN A 257 6.52 -16.07 9.06
CA ASN A 257 5.06 -16.05 8.91
C ASN A 257 4.58 -16.73 7.63
N ALA A 258 5.23 -16.47 6.49
CA ALA A 258 4.93 -17.13 5.23
C ALA A 258 5.10 -18.64 5.35
N SER A 259 6.20 -19.08 5.96
CA SER A 259 6.50 -20.49 6.24
C SER A 259 5.46 -21.14 7.14
N LEU A 260 5.01 -20.46 8.20
CA LEU A 260 3.94 -20.93 9.07
C LEU A 260 2.61 -21.10 8.32
N VAL A 261 2.23 -20.10 7.52
CA VAL A 261 0.95 -20.07 6.79
C VAL A 261 0.86 -21.15 5.71
N SER A 262 1.96 -21.51 5.03
CA SER A 262 1.92 -22.54 4.00
C SER A 262 2.12 -23.96 4.53
N VAL A 263 3.00 -24.14 5.53
CA VAL A 263 3.44 -25.47 5.97
C VAL A 263 2.48 -26.07 7.00
N VAL A 264 2.04 -25.28 7.97
CA VAL A 264 1.24 -25.78 9.10
C VAL A 264 -0.10 -26.39 8.66
N PRO A 265 -0.89 -25.80 7.75
CA PRO A 265 -2.14 -26.43 7.30
C PRO A 265 -1.92 -27.78 6.60
N LEU A 266 -0.88 -27.90 5.78
CA LEU A 266 -0.53 -29.14 5.09
C LEU A 266 -0.03 -30.22 6.06
N CYS A 267 0.76 -29.83 7.07
CA CYS A 267 1.20 -30.73 8.13
C CYS A 267 0.07 -31.17 9.06
N LEU A 268 -0.88 -30.29 9.40
CA LEU A 268 -2.06 -30.66 10.17
C LEU A 268 -2.93 -31.66 9.40
N LEU A 269 -3.13 -31.42 8.11
CA LEU A 269 -3.84 -32.36 7.24
C LEU A 269 -3.11 -33.71 7.17
N GLN A 270 -1.78 -33.69 7.03
CA GLN A 270 -0.95 -34.90 7.07
C GLN A 270 -1.12 -35.66 8.39
N TYR A 271 -1.03 -34.97 9.53
CA TYR A 271 -1.16 -35.57 10.86
C TYR A 271 -2.55 -36.19 11.08
N VAL A 272 -3.61 -35.50 10.63
CA VAL A 272 -4.98 -36.00 10.66
C VAL A 272 -5.13 -37.27 9.81
N VAL A 273 -4.58 -37.29 8.60
CA VAL A 273 -4.58 -38.48 7.72
C VAL A 273 -3.85 -39.66 8.38
N GLN A 274 -2.75 -39.42 9.09
CA GLN A 274 -2.04 -40.45 9.86
C GLN A 274 -2.87 -40.99 11.02
N MET A 275 -3.55 -40.14 11.77
CA MET A 275 -4.42 -40.56 12.87
C MET A 275 -5.57 -41.46 12.38
N PHE A 276 -6.10 -41.20 11.18
CA PHE A 276 -7.09 -42.08 10.53
C PHE A 276 -6.52 -43.41 10.06
N ALA A 277 -5.19 -43.57 9.97
CA ALA A 277 -4.56 -44.85 9.64
C ALA A 277 -4.65 -45.85 10.81
N ALA A 278 -4.74 -45.40 12.06
CA ALA A 278 -4.64 -46.25 13.24
C ALA A 278 -5.64 -47.44 13.28
N PRO A 279 -6.94 -47.27 12.98
CA PRO A 279 -7.89 -48.38 12.96
C PRO A 279 -7.65 -49.34 11.78
N CYS A 280 -7.25 -48.80 10.63
CA CYS A 280 -6.94 -49.58 9.43
C CYS A 280 -5.68 -50.44 9.64
N ILE A 281 -4.66 -49.87 10.30
CA ILE A 281 -3.41 -50.57 10.63
C ILE A 281 -3.72 -51.80 11.48
N ARG A 282 -4.54 -51.66 12.54
CA ARG A 282 -4.94 -52.78 13.41
C ARG A 282 -5.71 -53.86 12.64
N GLN A 283 -6.62 -53.46 11.76
CA GLN A 283 -7.41 -54.38 10.93
C GLN A 283 -6.56 -55.13 9.90
N ASP A 284 -5.68 -54.45 9.18
CA ASP A 284 -4.85 -55.04 8.14
C ASP A 284 -3.77 -55.98 8.71
N LEU A 285 -3.29 -55.72 9.92
CA LEU A 285 -2.35 -56.57 10.65
C LEU A 285 -3.01 -57.77 11.36
N GLY A 286 -4.34 -57.87 11.35
CA GLY A 286 -5.07 -58.98 11.99
C GLY A 286 -5.02 -58.96 13.52
N VAL A 287 -4.73 -57.81 14.15
CA VAL A 287 -4.71 -57.68 15.61
C VAL A 287 -6.15 -57.55 16.11
N ALA A 288 -6.72 -58.66 16.58
CA ALA A 288 -7.98 -58.63 17.32
C ALA A 288 -7.81 -57.74 18.57
N SER A 289 -8.84 -56.95 18.90
CA SER A 289 -8.84 -56.10 20.09
C SER A 289 -8.82 -56.96 21.36
N SER A 290 -7.64 -57.35 21.82
CA SER A 290 -7.43 -57.84 23.18
C SER A 290 -7.33 -56.64 24.11
N SER A 291 -8.47 -56.03 24.44
CA SER A 291 -8.58 -55.29 25.70
C SER A 291 -8.76 -56.33 26.81
N SER A 292 -7.66 -56.76 27.43
CA SER A 292 -7.68 -57.58 28.65
C SER A 292 -7.72 -56.71 29.91
N LEU A 293 -8.51 -55.65 29.90
CA LEU A 293 -8.90 -54.92 31.11
C LEU A 293 -10.42 -54.74 31.03
N TYR A 294 -11.11 -55.28 32.04
CA TYR A 294 -12.57 -55.45 32.19
C TYR A 294 -13.22 -56.69 31.55
N ARG A 295 -13.24 -57.77 32.34
CA ARG A 295 -14.30 -58.79 32.32
C ARG A 295 -15.55 -58.23 33.03
N ASP A 296 -16.74 -58.43 32.46
CA ASP A 296 -17.81 -59.30 32.99
C ASP A 296 -19.17 -59.03 32.29
N ALA A 297 -19.94 -60.09 32.07
CA ALA A 297 -21.20 -60.19 31.31
C ALA A 297 -22.44 -59.66 32.11
N PRO A 298 -23.73 -59.79 31.68
CA PRO A 298 -24.32 -60.28 30.42
C PRO A 298 -25.52 -59.46 29.84
N ARG A 299 -25.88 -59.79 28.58
CA ARG A 299 -27.17 -59.64 27.86
C ARG A 299 -28.35 -58.87 28.52
N ARG A 300 -28.83 -57.79 27.86
CA ARG A 300 -30.17 -57.61 27.22
C ARG A 300 -30.61 -56.14 27.20
N ALA A 301 -31.13 -55.74 26.03
CA ALA A 301 -32.20 -54.76 25.77
C ALA A 301 -31.95 -53.24 25.92
N SER A 302 -32.45 -52.56 24.88
CA SER A 302 -32.82 -51.15 24.65
C SER A 302 -31.74 -50.05 24.64
N ALA A 303 -31.70 -49.37 23.48
CA ALA A 303 -31.49 -47.94 23.21
C ALA A 303 -30.72 -47.13 24.28
N ASP A 304 -29.64 -46.41 23.97
CA ASP A 304 -29.56 -45.36 22.94
C ASP A 304 -28.09 -44.89 22.78
N ASN A 305 -27.81 -44.18 21.68
CA ASN A 305 -26.64 -43.29 21.44
C ASN A 305 -25.18 -43.82 21.48
N ASN A 306 -24.56 -43.96 20.29
CA ASN A 306 -23.40 -43.12 19.89
C ASN A 306 -22.89 -43.37 18.44
N ARG A 307 -23.28 -42.43 17.56
CA ARG A 307 -22.51 -41.67 16.54
C ARG A 307 -21.38 -42.34 15.72
N CYS A 308 -21.55 -42.31 14.39
CA CYS A 308 -20.82 -41.37 13.53
C CYS A 308 -21.60 -41.15 12.21
N GLY A 309 -22.03 -39.90 11.97
CA GLY A 309 -23.03 -39.53 10.95
C GLY A 309 -22.59 -39.62 9.49
N LEU A 310 -21.31 -39.89 9.20
CA LEU A 310 -20.80 -39.88 7.82
C LEU A 310 -21.11 -41.17 7.03
N CYS A 311 -21.43 -42.27 7.71
CA CYS A 311 -21.81 -43.53 7.05
C CYS A 311 -23.23 -43.52 6.45
N ARG A 312 -24.07 -42.51 6.77
CA ARG A 312 -25.42 -42.39 6.22
C ARG A 312 -25.44 -41.71 4.84
N ALA A 313 -24.46 -40.84 4.55
CA ALA A 313 -24.40 -40.09 3.29
C ALA A 313 -24.04 -40.97 2.08
N ILE A 314 -23.25 -42.03 2.28
CA ILE A 314 -22.73 -42.86 1.18
C ILE A 314 -23.74 -43.90 0.68
N ARG A 315 -24.82 -44.18 1.43
CA ARG A 315 -25.80 -45.22 1.09
C ARG A 315 -26.98 -44.75 0.22
N ILE A 316 -27.15 -43.46 -0.04
CA ILE A 316 -28.29 -42.94 -0.82
C ILE A 316 -28.00 -42.91 -2.34
N PHE A 317 -26.74 -43.03 -2.78
CA PHE A 317 -26.38 -42.87 -4.20
C PHE A 317 -26.16 -44.17 -4.99
N SER A 318 -26.29 -45.36 -4.39
CA SER A 318 -25.95 -46.63 -5.08
C SER A 318 -27.13 -47.58 -5.37
N ALA A 319 -28.38 -47.11 -5.39
CA ALA A 319 -29.49 -48.00 -5.67
C ALA A 319 -30.65 -47.30 -6.38
N LYS A 320 -30.54 -47.16 -7.72
CA LYS A 320 -31.62 -47.54 -8.66
C LYS A 320 -31.22 -47.28 -10.13
N HIS A 321 -31.32 -48.35 -10.91
CA HIS A 321 -31.29 -48.43 -12.39
C HIS A 321 -29.94 -48.51 -13.10
N ALA A 322 -29.40 -49.73 -13.11
CA ALA A 322 -28.69 -50.26 -14.26
C ALA A 322 -29.70 -50.70 -15.34
N MET A 323 -29.55 -50.27 -16.60
CA MET A 323 -29.53 -51.18 -17.76
C MET A 323 -29.26 -50.46 -19.09
N SER A 324 -28.38 -51.09 -19.86
CA SER A 324 -28.26 -51.07 -21.33
C SER A 324 -27.88 -49.76 -22.03
N LEU A 325 -26.61 -49.66 -22.43
CA LEU A 325 -26.19 -49.15 -23.74
C LEU A 325 -24.74 -49.57 -24.01
N ARG A 326 -24.58 -50.82 -24.47
CA ARG A 326 -23.38 -51.27 -25.20
C ARG A 326 -23.46 -50.67 -26.60
N ARG A 327 -22.61 -49.68 -26.90
CA ARG A 327 -22.03 -49.29 -28.21
C ARG A 327 -21.86 -47.76 -28.28
N LEU A 328 -20.66 -47.25 -27.96
CA LEU A 328 -20.07 -46.01 -28.53
C LEU A 328 -18.55 -45.94 -28.20
N PRO A 329 -17.72 -45.27 -29.02
CA PRO A 329 -16.26 -45.51 -29.17
C PRO A 329 -15.36 -44.77 -28.15
N PRO A 330 -14.02 -44.99 -28.15
CA PRO A 330 -13.09 -44.67 -27.08
C PRO A 330 -12.68 -43.19 -27.04
N ARG A 331 -13.64 -42.28 -26.87
CA ARG A 331 -13.39 -40.84 -26.64
C ARG A 331 -14.20 -40.22 -25.50
N LEU A 332 -14.87 -41.02 -24.67
CA LEU A 332 -15.56 -40.54 -23.45
C LEU A 332 -14.83 -40.88 -22.13
N ALA A 333 -13.67 -41.53 -22.17
CA ALA A 333 -12.81 -41.68 -21.00
C ALA A 333 -12.04 -40.39 -20.64
N VAL A 334 -12.05 -39.41 -21.55
CA VAL A 334 -11.48 -38.06 -21.32
C VAL A 334 -12.53 -37.08 -20.78
N ALA A 335 -13.84 -37.38 -20.94
CA ALA A 335 -14.91 -36.45 -20.55
C ALA A 335 -15.26 -36.47 -19.04
N CYS A 336 -14.99 -37.56 -18.31
CA CYS A 336 -15.21 -37.59 -16.84
C CYS A 336 -14.02 -37.03 -16.03
N GLY A 337 -12.85 -36.84 -16.63
CA GLY A 337 -11.77 -36.05 -16.04
C GLY A 337 -12.03 -34.54 -16.14
N CYS A 338 -12.74 -34.11 -17.18
CA CYS A 338 -13.10 -32.71 -17.38
C CYS A 338 -14.30 -32.25 -16.54
N ALA A 339 -15.19 -33.15 -16.09
CA ALA A 339 -16.35 -32.74 -15.27
C ALA A 339 -15.99 -32.45 -13.79
N LEU A 340 -14.92 -33.05 -13.24
CA LEU A 340 -14.40 -32.69 -11.92
C LEU A 340 -13.45 -31.47 -11.97
N ALA A 341 -12.88 -31.18 -13.14
CA ALA A 341 -12.18 -29.93 -13.40
C ALA A 341 -13.16 -28.76 -13.61
N ILE A 342 -14.34 -28.97 -14.21
CA ILE A 342 -15.36 -27.92 -14.42
C ILE A 342 -16.13 -27.59 -13.14
N GLY A 343 -16.22 -28.50 -12.16
CA GLY A 343 -16.77 -28.17 -10.83
C GLY A 343 -15.85 -27.29 -9.98
N ALA A 344 -14.53 -27.46 -10.11
CA ALA A 344 -13.53 -26.59 -9.48
C ALA A 344 -13.32 -25.29 -10.27
N LEU A 345 -13.36 -25.35 -11.62
CA LEU A 345 -13.38 -24.16 -12.47
C LEU A 345 -14.68 -23.37 -12.37
N ALA A 346 -15.82 -23.93 -11.95
CA ALA A 346 -17.05 -23.15 -11.77
C ALA A 346 -17.04 -22.35 -10.45
N VAL A 347 -16.22 -22.73 -9.47
CA VAL A 347 -15.97 -21.93 -8.27
C VAL A 347 -14.83 -20.93 -8.51
N GLU A 348 -13.86 -21.23 -9.38
CA GLU A 348 -12.83 -20.25 -9.77
C GLU A 348 -13.25 -19.32 -10.92
N LEU A 349 -14.13 -19.67 -11.86
CA LEU A 349 -14.64 -18.74 -12.89
C LEU A 349 -15.67 -17.74 -12.36
N PHE A 350 -16.21 -17.97 -11.15
CA PHE A 350 -16.96 -16.95 -10.40
C PHE A 350 -16.09 -16.18 -9.39
N LEU A 351 -14.81 -16.54 -9.25
CA LEU A 351 -13.84 -15.86 -8.38
C LEU A 351 -12.62 -15.31 -9.14
N ILE A 352 -12.63 -15.38 -10.48
CA ILE A 352 -11.78 -14.60 -11.39
C ILE A 352 -12.63 -13.45 -11.97
N HIS A 353 -13.16 -12.62 -11.10
CA HIS A 353 -12.86 -11.21 -11.23
C HIS A 353 -11.74 -10.98 -10.24
N GLU A 354 -10.73 -10.21 -10.63
CA GLU A 354 -9.64 -9.82 -9.75
C GLU A 354 -10.14 -9.60 -8.32
N PRO A 355 -9.38 -9.95 -7.25
CA PRO A 355 -9.37 -8.99 -6.17
C PRO A 355 -8.75 -7.75 -6.80
N LEU A 356 -9.58 -6.91 -7.41
CA LEU A 356 -9.27 -5.52 -7.69
C LEU A 356 -8.55 -5.06 -6.43
N PRO A 357 -7.26 -4.71 -6.49
CA PRO A 357 -6.47 -4.40 -5.32
C PRO A 357 -7.18 -3.28 -4.56
N PHE A 358 -7.99 -3.62 -3.55
CA PHE A 358 -9.02 -2.78 -2.92
C PHE A 358 -9.24 -1.43 -3.64
N ALA A 359 -9.64 -1.47 -4.92
CA ALA A 359 -9.51 -0.30 -5.76
C ALA A 359 -10.82 0.49 -5.64
N PRO A 360 -10.83 1.65 -4.96
CA PRO A 360 -12.00 2.51 -4.97
C PRO A 360 -12.33 2.86 -6.42
N ALA A 361 -13.61 2.91 -6.77
CA ALA A 361 -13.99 3.49 -8.06
C ALA A 361 -13.48 4.94 -8.11
N ARG A 362 -12.92 5.36 -9.23
CA ARG A 362 -12.38 6.72 -9.39
C ARG A 362 -13.15 7.44 -10.47
N ARG A 363 -13.18 8.76 -10.40
CA ARG A 363 -13.83 9.58 -11.44
C ARG A 363 -13.00 9.48 -12.72
N CYS A 364 -13.63 9.08 -13.81
CA CYS A 364 -13.02 9.10 -15.13
C CYS A 364 -13.11 10.52 -15.71
N LEU A 365 -12.03 11.01 -16.34
CA LEU A 365 -11.91 12.39 -16.83
C LEU A 365 -12.80 12.69 -18.06
N GLN A 366 -13.44 11.69 -18.68
CA GLN A 366 -14.28 11.85 -19.87
C GLN A 366 -15.73 11.37 -19.64
N GLN A 367 -16.69 12.04 -20.27
CA GLN A 367 -18.14 11.86 -20.11
C GLN A 367 -18.76 10.84 -21.09
N GLY A 368 -18.07 9.76 -21.41
CA GLY A 368 -18.57 8.75 -22.35
C GLY A 368 -18.29 7.32 -21.87
N LEU A 369 -19.34 6.52 -21.73
CA LEU A 369 -19.20 5.07 -21.62
C LEU A 369 -19.23 4.47 -23.03
N PRO A 370 -18.25 3.63 -23.42
CA PRO A 370 -18.36 2.89 -24.65
C PRO A 370 -19.44 1.80 -24.47
N HIS A 371 -20.66 2.06 -24.94
CA HIS A 371 -21.82 1.18 -24.73
C HIS A 371 -21.59 -0.25 -25.26
N LYS A 372 -20.66 -0.44 -26.21
CA LYS A 372 -20.32 -1.76 -26.77
C LYS A 372 -19.52 -2.64 -25.81
N MET A 373 -18.87 -2.07 -24.80
CA MET A 373 -17.97 -2.77 -23.86
C MET A 373 -18.44 -2.70 -22.41
N CYS A 374 -19.62 -2.14 -22.17
CA CYS A 374 -20.22 -1.97 -20.86
C CYS A 374 -21.65 -2.52 -20.86
N HIS A 375 -21.95 -3.43 -19.94
CA HIS A 375 -23.28 -3.99 -19.71
C HIS A 375 -23.97 -3.28 -18.53
N LEU A 376 -25.15 -2.70 -18.77
CA LEU A 376 -25.97 -2.09 -17.72
C LEU A 376 -26.50 -3.16 -16.77
N ILE A 377 -26.11 -3.12 -15.51
CA ILE A 377 -26.65 -3.99 -14.45
C ILE A 377 -27.97 -3.44 -13.94
N ARG A 378 -28.02 -2.12 -13.71
CA ARG A 378 -29.17 -1.46 -13.08
C ARG A 378 -29.24 0.00 -13.52
N ASP A 379 -30.44 0.48 -13.82
CA ASP A 379 -30.75 1.90 -14.01
C ASP A 379 -31.84 2.28 -13.04
N GLU A 380 -31.50 3.14 -12.09
CA GLU A 380 -32.44 3.65 -11.11
C GLU A 380 -32.74 5.11 -11.45
N THR A 381 -33.89 5.30 -12.09
CA THR A 381 -34.55 6.59 -12.22
C THR A 381 -35.49 6.74 -11.03
N ASP A 382 -35.20 7.66 -10.11
CA ASP A 382 -35.97 7.85 -8.87
C ASP A 382 -37.39 8.35 -9.21
N GLN A 383 -38.36 7.43 -9.33
CA GLN A 383 -39.78 7.76 -9.52
C GLN A 383 -40.75 6.88 -8.71
N ARG A 384 -40.36 6.18 -7.64
CA ARG A 384 -41.36 5.51 -6.76
C ARG A 384 -41.10 5.63 -5.26
N PRO A 385 -42.17 5.83 -4.45
CA PRO A 385 -42.08 5.89 -2.99
C PRO A 385 -41.84 4.51 -2.39
N ALA A 386 -41.21 4.53 -1.21
CA ALA A 386 -40.83 3.37 -0.41
C ALA A 386 -42.01 2.46 -0.06
N ASP A 387 -41.87 1.16 -0.31
CA ASP A 387 -42.61 0.15 0.43
C ASP A 387 -41.78 -1.15 0.58
N THR A 388 -41.52 -1.48 1.84
CA THR A 388 -41.07 -2.77 2.39
C THR A 388 -39.65 -3.27 2.05
N PHE A 389 -38.68 -2.93 2.90
CA PHE A 389 -38.05 -3.85 3.88
C PHE A 389 -37.07 -3.04 4.74
N ALA A 390 -37.12 -3.26 6.05
CA ALA A 390 -36.22 -2.66 7.02
C ALA A 390 -34.77 -3.17 6.84
N ASP A 391 -33.83 -2.28 7.17
CA ASP A 391 -32.37 -2.41 7.31
C ASP A 391 -31.48 -1.80 6.21
N PHE A 392 -30.63 -0.88 6.67
CA PHE A 392 -29.71 0.05 6.00
C PHE A 392 -30.31 1.36 5.46
N GLY A 393 -30.49 2.33 6.37
CA GLY A 393 -30.35 3.78 6.16
C GLY A 393 -30.76 4.35 4.80
N GLN A 394 -32.07 4.37 4.52
CA GLN A 394 -32.62 4.99 3.32
C GLN A 394 -32.51 6.52 3.37
N GLY A 395 -31.52 7.07 2.68
CA GLY A 395 -31.55 8.44 2.18
C GLY A 395 -31.87 8.39 0.68
N HIS A 396 -33.00 8.98 0.28
CA HIS A 396 -33.23 9.39 -1.10
C HIS A 396 -32.02 10.22 -1.61
N TYR A 397 -31.86 10.31 -2.93
CA TYR A 397 -31.05 11.37 -3.58
C TYR A 397 -31.70 12.72 -3.24
N GLY A 398 -31.42 13.24 -2.04
CA GLY A 398 -32.34 14.18 -1.41
C GLY A 398 -31.66 15.00 -0.34
N LYS A 399 -31.45 14.45 0.87
CA LYS A 399 -30.83 15.15 2.01
C LYS A 399 -30.17 14.16 3.00
N ASN A 400 -29.06 14.54 3.65
CA ASN A 400 -28.43 13.75 4.72
C ASN A 400 -29.21 13.91 6.04
N MET A 401 -28.75 13.23 7.09
CA MET A 401 -29.31 13.35 8.45
C MET A 401 -29.30 14.78 9.03
N PHE A 402 -28.59 15.72 8.39
CA PHE A 402 -28.53 17.14 8.74
C PHE A 402 -29.41 18.01 7.85
N GLY A 403 -30.25 17.43 6.98
CA GLY A 403 -31.14 18.17 6.09
C GLY A 403 -30.44 18.85 4.91
N GLN A 404 -29.17 18.55 4.65
CA GLN A 404 -28.39 19.10 3.53
C GLN A 404 -28.48 18.17 2.34
N SER A 405 -28.61 18.71 1.13
CA SER A 405 -28.61 17.90 -0.09
C SER A 405 -27.34 17.05 -0.18
N THR A 406 -27.49 15.73 -0.33
CA THR A 406 -26.34 14.86 -0.58
C THR A 406 -26.13 14.71 -2.07
N THR A 407 -24.88 14.44 -2.44
CA THR A 407 -24.61 14.01 -3.81
C THR A 407 -25.25 12.67 -4.15
N GLY A 408 -25.65 11.83 -3.17
CA GLY A 408 -26.15 10.47 -3.40
C GLY A 408 -25.15 9.49 -4.04
N LYS A 409 -23.96 9.97 -4.42
CA LYS A 409 -22.87 9.19 -5.03
C LYS A 409 -22.40 8.06 -4.12
N PHE A 410 -22.39 8.27 -2.80
CA PHE A 410 -21.99 7.24 -1.85
C PHE A 410 -22.92 6.03 -1.93
N ASN A 411 -24.23 6.26 -1.95
CA ASN A 411 -25.22 5.19 -2.08
C ASN A 411 -25.14 4.51 -3.45
N CYS A 412 -24.91 5.29 -4.52
CA CYS A 412 -24.68 4.75 -5.87
C CYS A 412 -23.44 3.84 -5.91
N HIS A 413 -22.34 4.25 -5.28
CA HIS A 413 -21.13 3.44 -5.11
C HIS A 413 -21.39 2.19 -4.29
N GLN A 414 -22.01 2.30 -3.10
CA GLN A 414 -22.32 1.15 -2.25
C GLN A 414 -23.22 0.14 -2.97
N ARG A 415 -24.18 0.61 -3.78
CA ARG A 415 -25.00 -0.26 -4.64
C ARG A 415 -24.18 -0.90 -5.74
N MET A 416 -23.26 -0.18 -6.39
CA MET A 416 -22.32 -0.77 -7.34
C MET A 416 -21.53 -1.90 -6.69
N MET A 417 -21.01 -1.70 -5.46
CA MET A 417 -20.31 -2.74 -4.70
C MET A 417 -21.23 -3.93 -4.40
N HIS A 418 -22.46 -3.68 -3.96
CA HIS A 418 -23.43 -4.72 -3.60
C HIS A 418 -23.91 -5.54 -4.80
N LEU A 419 -24.07 -4.90 -5.96
CA LEU A 419 -24.48 -5.53 -7.20
C LEU A 419 -23.31 -6.11 -8.01
N ASN A 420 -22.09 -6.15 -7.44
CA ASN A 420 -20.86 -6.58 -8.11
C ASN A 420 -20.59 -5.85 -9.44
N GLY A 421 -21.01 -4.59 -9.55
CA GLY A 421 -20.60 -3.71 -10.65
C GLY A 421 -19.18 -3.20 -10.48
N ASN A 422 -18.61 -2.66 -11.56
CA ASN A 422 -17.27 -2.05 -11.53
C ASN A 422 -17.27 -0.57 -11.99
N THR A 423 -18.40 -0.10 -12.49
CA THR A 423 -18.58 1.26 -13.00
C THR A 423 -19.96 1.77 -12.61
N PHE A 424 -20.08 3.02 -12.17
CA PHE A 424 -21.37 3.68 -12.01
C PHE A 424 -21.37 5.04 -12.72
N VAL A 425 -22.54 5.41 -13.25
CA VAL A 425 -22.78 6.74 -13.81
C VAL A 425 -23.82 7.42 -12.95
N PHE A 426 -23.50 8.65 -12.55
CA PHE A 426 -24.32 9.43 -11.65
C PHE A 426 -24.71 10.76 -12.28
N TRP A 427 -26.00 11.12 -12.20
CA TRP A 427 -26.51 12.41 -12.65
C TRP A 427 -26.97 13.25 -11.47
N GLU A 428 -26.85 14.57 -11.59
CA GLU A 428 -27.26 15.53 -10.56
C GLU A 428 -28.76 15.43 -10.20
N GLU A 429 -29.59 14.91 -11.12
CA GLU A 429 -31.01 14.62 -10.88
C GLU A 429 -31.26 13.39 -9.98
N GLY A 430 -30.21 12.77 -9.43
CA GLY A 430 -30.31 11.59 -8.57
C GLY A 430 -30.44 10.27 -9.33
N ARG A 431 -30.31 10.27 -10.66
CA ARG A 431 -30.24 9.03 -11.44
C ARG A 431 -28.90 8.34 -11.19
N CYS A 432 -28.95 7.04 -10.94
CA CYS A 432 -27.76 6.20 -10.78
C CYS A 432 -27.88 4.98 -11.68
N GLN A 433 -26.89 4.81 -12.55
CA GLN A 433 -26.74 3.61 -13.35
C GLN A 433 -25.50 2.83 -12.92
N ILE A 434 -25.64 1.52 -12.80
CA ILE A 434 -24.56 0.61 -12.44
C ILE A 434 -24.25 -0.26 -13.65
N TRP A 435 -22.98 -0.33 -13.98
CA TRP A 435 -22.46 -0.97 -15.18
C TRP A 435 -21.35 -1.97 -14.82
N ASN A 436 -21.20 -2.98 -15.68
CA ASN A 436 -20.03 -3.85 -15.72
C ASN A 436 -19.30 -3.63 -17.04
N CYS A 437 -18.09 -3.10 -16.99
CA CYS A 437 -17.27 -2.79 -18.16
C CYS A 437 -16.06 -3.75 -18.24
N GLU A 438 -15.68 -4.17 -19.44
CA GLU A 438 -14.65 -5.20 -19.66
C GLU A 438 -13.21 -4.67 -19.80
N GLN A 439 -13.00 -3.35 -19.96
CA GLN A 439 -11.68 -2.76 -20.25
C GLN A 439 -11.38 -1.51 -19.44
N GLU A 440 -10.07 -1.22 -19.30
CA GLU A 440 -9.54 0.07 -18.84
C GLU A 440 -9.97 1.20 -19.77
N PHE A 441 -10.50 2.28 -19.18
CA PHE A 441 -10.86 3.49 -19.92
C PHE A 441 -9.58 4.23 -20.29
N LEU A 442 -9.05 4.00 -21.49
CA LEU A 442 -7.83 4.65 -21.97
C LEU A 442 -8.08 5.98 -22.67
N GLU A 443 -9.22 6.16 -23.34
CA GLU A 443 -9.68 7.38 -23.99
C GLU A 443 -10.99 7.01 -24.71
N ALA A 444 -12.08 7.74 -24.49
CA ALA A 444 -13.30 7.61 -25.27
C ALA A 444 -12.99 8.05 -26.71
N SER A 445 -13.36 7.19 -27.66
CA SER A 445 -13.38 7.54 -29.08
C SER A 445 -14.35 8.73 -29.29
N PRO A 446 -14.00 9.73 -30.13
CA PRO A 446 -14.85 10.90 -30.38
C PRO A 446 -16.21 10.58 -31.04
N ASP A 447 -16.45 9.33 -31.45
CA ASP A 447 -17.61 8.92 -32.25
C ASP A 447 -18.76 8.25 -31.44
N GLU A 448 -18.64 8.07 -30.12
CA GLU A 448 -19.70 7.46 -29.29
C GLU A 448 -20.44 8.50 -28.41
N PRO A 449 -21.77 8.37 -28.26
CA PRO A 449 -22.58 9.39 -27.59
C PRO A 449 -22.19 9.55 -26.12
N LEU A 450 -21.89 10.80 -25.75
CA LEU A 450 -21.63 11.23 -24.38
C LEU A 450 -22.85 10.94 -23.52
N VAL A 451 -22.65 10.17 -22.46
CA VAL A 451 -23.66 9.96 -21.43
C VAL A 451 -23.55 11.16 -20.50
N GLY A 452 -24.60 11.99 -20.42
CA GLY A 452 -24.59 13.27 -19.68
C GLY A 452 -24.50 13.18 -18.15
N GLY A 453 -23.73 12.24 -17.60
CA GLY A 453 -23.54 12.00 -16.18
C GLY A 453 -22.07 11.75 -15.82
N GLU A 454 -21.73 11.87 -14.54
CA GLU A 454 -20.38 11.64 -14.02
C GLU A 454 -20.09 10.13 -13.93
N ILE A 455 -19.02 9.70 -14.60
CA ILE A 455 -18.61 8.30 -14.67
C ILE A 455 -17.56 8.02 -13.61
N TRP A 456 -17.82 6.99 -12.80
CA TRP A 456 -16.88 6.47 -11.81
C TRP A 456 -16.61 5.00 -12.11
N SER A 457 -15.35 4.64 -12.28
CA SER A 457 -14.97 3.27 -12.60
C SER A 457 -13.72 2.84 -11.84
N ARG A 458 -13.64 1.54 -11.55
CA ARG A 458 -12.41 0.90 -11.11
C ARG A 458 -11.38 0.73 -12.23
N HIS A 459 -11.83 0.88 -13.48
CA HIS A 459 -11.04 0.78 -14.70
C HIS A 459 -10.49 2.13 -15.19
N CYS A 460 -10.66 3.21 -14.42
CA CYS A 460 -10.10 4.51 -14.79
C CYS A 460 -8.57 4.46 -14.66
N ASN A 461 -7.86 4.68 -15.77
CA ASN A 461 -6.40 4.80 -15.73
C ASN A 461 -6.01 6.12 -15.04
N MET A 462 -5.17 6.02 -14.01
CA MET A 462 -4.65 7.15 -13.23
C MET A 462 -3.30 7.65 -13.70
N SER A 463 -2.65 6.94 -14.64
CA SER A 463 -1.36 7.36 -15.18
C SER A 463 -1.52 8.69 -15.95
N ARG A 464 -1.22 9.79 -15.24
CA ARG A 464 -1.14 11.18 -15.72
C ARG A 464 -2.46 11.96 -15.81
N GLN A 465 -3.13 12.15 -14.67
CA GLN A 465 -4.20 13.16 -14.58
C GLN A 465 -3.68 14.62 -14.60
N ASN A 466 -2.37 14.83 -14.37
CA ASN A 466 -1.69 16.14 -14.25
C ASN A 466 -2.52 17.18 -13.51
N HIS A 467 -2.96 16.83 -12.29
CA HIS A 467 -3.78 17.74 -11.50
C HIS A 467 -3.04 19.05 -11.23
N ILE A 468 -3.74 20.17 -11.36
CA ILE A 468 -3.24 21.51 -11.04
C ILE A 468 -4.03 22.01 -9.85
N ILE A 469 -3.38 21.99 -8.69
CA ILE A 469 -3.99 22.28 -7.40
C ILE A 469 -3.46 23.62 -6.91
N VAL A 470 -4.29 24.40 -6.23
CA VAL A 470 -3.83 25.55 -5.41
C VAL A 470 -4.17 25.28 -3.95
N HIS A 471 -3.24 25.54 -3.04
CA HIS A 471 -3.52 25.55 -1.60
C HIS A 471 -3.88 26.97 -1.17
N LEU A 472 -5.17 27.25 -1.03
CA LEU A 472 -5.68 28.53 -0.51
C LEU A 472 -5.61 28.51 1.01
N PHE A 473 -4.39 28.63 1.54
CA PHE A 473 -4.09 28.43 2.95
C PHE A 473 -4.72 29.51 3.82
N GLU A 474 -5.55 29.08 4.78
CA GLU A 474 -6.32 29.92 5.70
C GLU A 474 -7.37 30.84 5.07
N TRP A 475 -7.73 30.62 3.79
CA TRP A 475 -8.79 31.41 3.16
C TRP A 475 -10.18 31.05 3.76
N PRO A 476 -11.07 32.04 3.94
CA PRO A 476 -12.44 31.77 4.39
C PRO A 476 -13.29 31.16 3.25
N TRP A 477 -14.28 30.32 3.60
CA TRP A 477 -15.09 29.57 2.63
C TRP A 477 -15.76 30.46 1.57
N PRO A 478 -16.39 31.60 1.92
CA PRO A 478 -17.02 32.47 0.92
C PRO A 478 -16.02 33.03 -0.10
N ALA A 479 -14.78 33.32 0.32
CA ALA A 479 -13.75 33.83 -0.57
C ALA A 479 -13.23 32.74 -1.52
N ILE A 480 -13.08 31.50 -1.06
CA ILE A 480 -12.73 30.36 -1.92
C ILE A 480 -13.81 30.13 -2.98
N ALA A 481 -15.09 30.22 -2.59
CA ALA A 481 -16.21 30.04 -3.51
C ALA A 481 -16.19 31.07 -4.66
N GLU A 482 -15.98 32.34 -4.33
CA GLU A 482 -15.86 33.41 -5.34
C GLU A 482 -14.57 33.27 -6.17
N GLU A 483 -13.46 32.88 -5.55
CA GLU A 483 -12.19 32.63 -6.24
C GLU A 483 -12.33 31.51 -7.28
N CYS A 484 -13.09 30.46 -6.96
CA CYS A 484 -13.42 29.38 -7.90
C CYS A 484 -14.16 29.90 -9.14
N GLU A 485 -15.20 30.69 -8.96
CA GLU A 485 -16.05 31.20 -10.04
C GLU A 485 -15.34 32.25 -10.90
N THR A 486 -14.64 33.17 -10.25
CA THR A 486 -14.10 34.37 -10.90
C THR A 486 -12.70 34.16 -11.47
N TYR A 487 -11.94 33.21 -10.94
CA TYR A 487 -10.53 33.04 -11.30
C TYR A 487 -10.13 31.58 -11.56
N LEU A 488 -10.31 30.67 -10.60
CA LEU A 488 -9.71 29.33 -10.69
C LEU A 488 -10.34 28.46 -11.78
N GLY A 489 -11.67 28.45 -11.86
CA GLY A 489 -12.42 27.77 -12.93
C GLY A 489 -12.02 28.31 -14.31
N PRO A 490 -12.13 29.63 -14.55
CA PRO A 490 -11.66 30.25 -15.79
C PRO A 490 -10.18 30.01 -16.13
N ALA A 491 -9.29 29.95 -15.13
CA ALA A 491 -7.86 29.65 -15.33
C ALA A 491 -7.62 28.18 -15.64
N GLY A 492 -8.54 27.31 -15.24
CA GLY A 492 -8.47 25.87 -15.44
C GLY A 492 -7.72 25.15 -14.33
N PHE A 493 -7.80 25.58 -13.08
CA PHE A 493 -7.38 24.73 -11.97
C PHE A 493 -8.21 23.46 -11.91
N THR A 494 -7.60 22.36 -11.45
CA THR A 494 -8.30 21.11 -11.19
C THR A 494 -9.00 21.13 -9.84
N ALA A 495 -8.31 21.65 -8.81
CA ALA A 495 -8.81 21.63 -7.45
C ALA A 495 -8.23 22.74 -6.57
N VAL A 496 -8.92 23.01 -5.46
CA VAL A 496 -8.42 23.80 -4.33
C VAL A 496 -8.17 22.85 -3.16
N GLN A 497 -6.95 22.85 -2.63
CA GLN A 497 -6.70 22.37 -1.28
C GLN A 497 -7.14 23.43 -0.29
N VAL A 498 -8.02 23.03 0.63
CA VAL A 498 -8.49 23.86 1.74
C VAL A 498 -7.82 23.45 3.04
N SER A 499 -7.58 24.42 3.93
CA SER A 499 -7.14 24.16 5.30
C SER A 499 -8.17 23.31 6.09
N PRO A 500 -7.77 22.62 7.18
CA PRO A 500 -8.61 21.62 7.85
C PRO A 500 -10.00 22.16 8.27
N PRO A 501 -11.11 21.64 7.73
CA PRO A 501 -12.45 22.20 7.97
C PRO A 501 -13.06 21.78 9.32
N THR A 502 -12.39 20.90 10.05
CA THR A 502 -12.86 20.33 11.32
C THR A 502 -12.73 21.31 12.47
N GLU A 503 -13.58 21.16 13.49
CA GLU A 503 -13.46 21.87 14.75
C GLU A 503 -12.07 21.63 15.35
N HIS A 504 -11.41 22.71 15.73
CA HIS A 504 -10.05 22.69 16.23
C HIS A 504 -9.93 23.48 17.53
N VAL A 505 -8.74 23.49 18.14
CA VAL A 505 -8.49 24.29 19.34
C VAL A 505 -8.62 25.78 19.06
N LEU A 506 -8.98 26.54 20.09
CA LEU A 506 -9.03 28.01 20.02
C LEU A 506 -7.61 28.60 19.93
N GLY A 507 -7.53 29.78 19.31
CA GLY A 507 -6.30 30.55 19.24
C GLY A 507 -6.12 31.30 17.94
N ASP A 508 -5.00 31.99 17.85
CA ASP A 508 -4.59 32.89 16.79
C ASP A 508 -3.67 32.23 15.77
N SER A 509 -2.84 31.26 16.21
CA SER A 509 -1.89 30.59 15.31
C SER A 509 -2.58 29.80 14.20
N TRP A 510 -1.97 29.76 13.01
CA TRP A 510 -2.40 28.89 11.91
C TRP A 510 -2.38 27.41 12.29
N SER A 511 -1.44 27.00 13.14
CA SER A 511 -1.24 25.60 13.54
C SER A 511 -2.35 25.07 14.47
N THR A 512 -3.21 25.95 15.00
CA THR A 512 -4.39 25.54 15.78
C THR A 512 -5.30 24.61 14.99
N ARG A 513 -5.41 24.80 13.66
CA ARG A 513 -6.24 23.96 12.77
C ARG A 513 -5.79 22.51 12.68
N TYR A 514 -4.52 22.26 12.98
CA TYR A 514 -3.92 20.93 13.00
C TYR A 514 -4.09 20.24 14.37
N GLN A 515 -5.01 20.74 15.21
CA GLN A 515 -5.38 20.13 16.48
C GLN A 515 -6.89 19.95 16.55
N PRO A 516 -7.43 18.88 15.93
CA PRO A 516 -8.86 18.61 15.94
C PRO A 516 -9.38 18.40 17.36
N VAL A 517 -10.56 18.94 17.64
CA VAL A 517 -11.31 18.71 18.88
C VAL A 517 -12.54 17.85 18.61
N SER A 518 -13.17 18.01 17.44
CA SER A 518 -14.20 17.11 16.92
C SER A 518 -14.19 17.15 15.39
N PHE A 519 -15.04 16.34 14.73
CA PHE A 519 -15.19 16.36 13.28
C PHE A 519 -16.36 17.22 12.79
N LYS A 520 -16.91 18.10 13.65
CA LYS A 520 -17.81 19.17 13.20
C LYS A 520 -17.11 20.02 12.14
N LEU A 521 -17.81 20.33 11.05
CA LEU A 521 -17.26 21.13 9.94
C LEU A 521 -17.39 22.64 10.18
N ASP A 522 -17.03 23.08 11.37
CA ASP A 522 -17.12 24.46 11.81
C ASP A 522 -15.75 24.88 12.34
N SER A 523 -15.13 25.82 11.65
CA SER A 523 -13.72 26.16 11.81
C SER A 523 -13.47 27.64 11.56
N ARG A 524 -12.22 28.07 11.72
CA ARG A 524 -11.77 29.44 11.41
C ARG A 524 -12.16 29.93 10.01
N SER A 525 -12.26 29.06 9.02
CA SER A 525 -12.63 29.47 7.65
C SER A 525 -14.14 29.72 7.48
N GLY A 526 -14.97 29.32 8.45
CA GLY A 526 -16.41 29.54 8.44
C GLY A 526 -17.22 28.31 8.86
N THR A 527 -18.53 28.48 8.76
CA THR A 527 -19.56 27.54 9.23
C THR A 527 -19.75 26.33 8.30
N PRO A 528 -20.45 25.26 8.76
CA PRO A 528 -20.75 24.10 7.92
C PRO A 528 -21.60 24.43 6.69
N ALA A 529 -22.44 25.47 6.76
CA ALA A 529 -23.26 25.91 5.64
C ALA A 529 -22.42 26.59 4.56
N GLU A 530 -21.50 27.47 4.96
CA GLU A 530 -20.57 28.14 4.04
C GLU A 530 -19.60 27.15 3.40
N PHE A 531 -19.15 26.13 4.14
CA PHE A 531 -18.34 25.05 3.57
C PHE A 531 -19.09 24.28 2.47
N SER A 532 -20.37 23.94 2.69
CA SER A 532 -21.22 23.30 1.69
C SER A 532 -21.51 24.19 0.47
N ASP A 533 -21.73 25.50 0.69
CA ASP A 533 -21.91 26.47 -0.40
C ASP A 533 -20.64 26.56 -1.27
N MET A 534 -19.47 26.67 -0.63
CA MET A 534 -18.17 26.71 -1.32
C MET A 534 -17.95 25.46 -2.18
N ILE A 535 -18.22 24.26 -1.67
CA ILE A 535 -18.10 23.03 -2.48
C ILE A 535 -18.99 23.10 -3.71
N THR A 536 -20.27 23.48 -3.54
CA THR A 536 -21.25 23.53 -4.63
C THR A 536 -20.83 24.53 -5.70
N ARG A 537 -20.44 25.74 -5.31
CA ARG A 537 -20.03 26.81 -6.23
C ARG A 537 -18.73 26.48 -6.96
N CYS A 538 -17.74 25.92 -6.26
CA CYS A 538 -16.51 25.47 -6.89
C CYS A 538 -16.76 24.33 -7.90
N GLN A 539 -17.61 23.36 -7.56
CA GLN A 539 -17.99 22.29 -8.50
C GLN A 539 -18.68 22.83 -9.75
N ASN A 540 -19.59 23.79 -9.61
CA ASN A 540 -20.25 24.47 -10.73
C ASN A 540 -19.23 25.22 -11.62
N ALA A 541 -18.15 25.72 -11.02
CA ALA A 541 -17.03 26.34 -11.73
C ALA A 541 -16.02 25.32 -12.31
N GLY A 542 -16.25 24.01 -12.15
CA GLY A 542 -15.38 22.94 -12.64
C GLY A 542 -14.14 22.69 -11.76
N VAL A 543 -14.14 23.16 -10.51
CA VAL A 543 -13.02 23.06 -9.57
C VAL A 543 -13.38 22.11 -8.42
N SER A 544 -12.59 21.05 -8.24
CA SER A 544 -12.78 20.09 -7.14
C SER A 544 -12.27 20.64 -5.81
N ILE A 545 -12.79 20.13 -4.69
CA ILE A 545 -12.29 20.44 -3.36
C ILE A 545 -11.43 19.28 -2.84
N MET A 546 -10.22 19.62 -2.40
CA MET A 546 -9.30 18.74 -1.70
C MET A 546 -9.24 19.14 -0.23
N VAL A 547 -9.76 18.28 0.64
CA VAL A 547 -9.76 18.55 2.08
C VAL A 547 -8.44 18.12 2.70
N ASP A 548 -7.83 19.00 3.50
CA ASP A 548 -6.76 18.64 4.42
C ASP A 548 -7.36 17.85 5.60
N ALA A 549 -7.17 16.53 5.58
CA ALA A 549 -7.83 15.58 6.47
C ALA A 549 -6.85 15.07 7.53
N ILE A 550 -7.12 15.42 8.78
CA ILE A 550 -6.34 15.00 9.95
C ILE A 550 -6.96 13.73 10.52
N LEU A 551 -6.31 12.59 10.23
CA LEU A 551 -6.78 11.26 10.65
C LEU A 551 -5.80 10.57 11.64
N ASN A 552 -4.66 11.20 11.93
CA ASN A 552 -3.61 10.67 12.80
C ASN A 552 -3.87 10.94 14.29
N HIS A 553 -4.26 12.17 14.63
CA HIS A 553 -4.22 12.66 16.01
C HIS A 553 -5.38 13.61 16.31
N MET A 554 -5.53 13.92 17.60
CA MET A 554 -6.43 14.94 18.14
C MET A 554 -5.62 16.02 18.90
N ALA A 555 -6.31 17.05 19.39
CA ALA A 555 -5.69 18.19 20.06
C ALA A 555 -4.78 17.80 21.24
N SER A 556 -3.70 18.57 21.41
CA SER A 556 -2.82 18.42 22.57
C SER A 556 -3.55 18.76 23.87
N PRO A 557 -3.23 18.11 25.00
CA PRO A 557 -3.72 18.55 26.31
C PRO A 557 -3.10 19.88 26.77
N LEU A 558 -2.16 20.45 26.01
CA LEU A 558 -1.50 21.70 26.35
C LEU A 558 -2.19 22.88 25.67
N VAL A 559 -2.50 23.91 26.46
CA VAL A 559 -3.00 25.20 25.94
C VAL A 559 -1.90 25.84 25.10
N GLN A 560 -2.27 26.32 23.91
CA GLN A 560 -1.34 27.01 23.00
C GLN A 560 -1.56 28.52 22.94
N SER A 561 -2.82 28.94 23.08
CA SER A 561 -3.27 30.33 23.04
C SER A 561 -4.36 30.57 24.10
N PRO A 562 -4.42 31.74 24.76
CA PRO A 562 -3.53 32.89 24.57
C PRO A 562 -2.11 32.58 25.08
N ARG A 563 -1.09 33.27 24.55
CA ARG A 563 0.33 32.99 24.82
C ARG A 563 0.68 32.94 26.30
N LYS A 564 0.01 33.75 27.13
CA LYS A 564 0.17 33.78 28.60
C LYS A 564 -0.17 32.45 29.30
N ASP A 565 -1.00 31.63 28.68
CA ASP A 565 -1.46 30.35 29.21
C ASP A 565 -0.80 29.17 28.50
N ARG A 566 0.13 29.43 27.57
CA ARG A 566 0.84 28.43 26.78
C ARG A 566 1.56 27.42 27.68
N GLY A 567 1.36 26.13 27.41
CA GLY A 567 1.96 25.02 28.17
C GLY A 567 1.17 24.61 29.43
N LYS A 568 0.12 25.34 29.82
CA LYS A 568 -0.80 24.87 30.87
C LYS A 568 -1.58 23.65 30.37
N LYS A 569 -1.89 22.71 31.27
CA LYS A 569 -2.68 21.51 30.94
C LYS A 569 -4.17 21.79 31.03
N CYS A 570 -4.91 21.39 30.00
CA CYS A 570 -6.37 21.37 29.98
C CYS A 570 -6.89 20.49 31.13
N GLY A 571 -7.74 21.06 32.00
CA GLY A 571 -8.39 20.33 33.09
C GLY A 571 -7.57 20.10 34.37
N GLN A 572 -6.44 20.79 34.61
CA GLN A 572 -5.74 20.75 35.89
C GLN A 572 -5.86 22.05 36.70
N SER A 573 -6.12 21.92 38.01
CA SER A 573 -6.06 23.01 38.97
C SER A 573 -4.62 23.52 39.14
N GLN A 574 -4.35 24.78 38.80
CA GLN A 574 -3.29 25.50 39.52
C GLN A 574 -3.77 25.73 40.97
N GLU A 575 -2.85 25.72 41.93
CA GLU A 575 -3.08 25.81 43.39
C GLU A 575 -3.71 27.14 43.88
N THR A 576 -4.81 27.59 43.28
CA THR A 576 -5.59 28.74 43.78
C THR A 576 -7.09 28.40 43.86
N PRO A 577 -7.81 28.90 44.88
CA PRO A 577 -9.10 28.36 45.33
C PRO A 577 -10.31 28.72 44.45
N THR A 578 -10.06 29.14 43.22
CA THR A 578 -11.10 29.42 42.21
C THR A 578 -10.79 28.61 40.95
N SER A 579 -10.50 27.33 41.15
CA SER A 579 -10.13 26.40 40.07
C SER A 579 -11.38 25.87 39.38
N SER A 580 -11.56 26.25 38.13
CA SER A 580 -12.47 25.56 37.23
C SER A 580 -11.88 24.18 36.91
N THR A 581 -12.60 23.11 37.25
CA THR A 581 -12.39 21.73 36.79
C THR A 581 -12.85 21.52 35.33
N ALA A 582 -13.18 22.60 34.60
CA ALA A 582 -13.80 22.48 33.29
C ALA A 582 -12.78 22.08 32.20
N PRO A 583 -13.19 21.20 31.25
CA PRO A 583 -12.40 20.86 30.06
C PRO A 583 -12.07 22.11 29.23
N CYS A 584 -10.99 22.04 28.45
CA CYS A 584 -10.75 23.02 27.38
C CYS A 584 -11.89 22.95 26.36
N VAL A 585 -12.10 24.04 25.64
CA VAL A 585 -13.23 24.16 24.71
C VAL A 585 -12.68 24.39 23.31
N GLY A 586 -13.17 23.63 22.33
CA GLY A 586 -12.86 23.79 20.92
C GLY A 586 -13.67 24.91 20.27
N TRP A 587 -13.36 25.17 18.99
CA TRP A 587 -13.95 26.23 18.18
C TRP A 587 -15.49 26.26 18.19
N SER A 588 -16.14 25.10 18.24
CA SER A 588 -17.59 24.90 18.22
C SER A 588 -18.16 24.50 19.57
N GLY A 589 -17.45 24.82 20.66
CA GLY A 589 -17.91 24.59 22.02
C GLY A 589 -17.69 23.18 22.55
N THR A 590 -17.00 22.29 21.83
CA THR A 590 -16.78 20.91 22.29
C THR A 590 -15.74 20.87 23.41
N GLY A 591 -16.08 20.20 24.51
CA GLY A 591 -15.18 20.03 25.66
C GLY A 591 -14.16 18.92 25.41
N TYR A 592 -12.88 19.20 25.68
CA TYR A 592 -11.80 18.20 25.62
C TYR A 592 -10.79 18.35 26.76
N SER A 593 -10.11 17.25 27.05
CA SER A 593 -9.00 17.16 27.99
C SER A 593 -8.00 16.10 27.51
N ASN A 594 -7.06 15.70 28.38
CA ASN A 594 -6.05 14.72 27.99
C ASN A 594 -6.67 13.38 27.57
N ARG A 595 -6.59 13.08 26.26
CA ARG A 595 -7.10 11.85 25.62
C ARG A 595 -8.58 11.62 25.85
N GLU A 596 -9.34 12.69 25.97
CA GLU A 596 -10.77 12.61 26.28
C GLU A 596 -11.50 13.76 25.60
N PHE A 597 -12.32 13.42 24.62
CA PHE A 597 -13.01 14.35 23.73
C PHE A 597 -14.50 14.04 23.83
N ARG A 598 -15.21 14.83 24.64
CA ARG A 598 -16.60 14.54 25.00
C ARG A 598 -17.55 15.54 24.36
N HIS A 599 -18.51 15.00 23.61
CA HIS A 599 -19.73 15.72 23.26
C HIS A 599 -20.87 15.29 24.20
N GLY A 600 -21.61 16.26 24.73
CA GLY A 600 -22.79 15.98 25.55
C GLY A 600 -23.81 15.21 24.70
N THR A 601 -24.07 13.96 25.09
CA THR A 601 -24.86 12.90 24.41
C THR A 601 -24.22 12.24 23.19
N LEU A 602 -24.25 10.89 23.18
CA LEU A 602 -23.76 9.93 22.17
C LEU A 602 -23.77 10.49 20.72
N GLY A 603 -22.64 11.03 20.27
CA GLY A 603 -22.42 11.58 18.92
C GLY A 603 -21.35 10.81 18.15
N LEU A 604 -21.26 11.06 16.84
CA LEU A 604 -20.36 10.39 15.88
C LEU A 604 -18.85 10.60 16.16
N ASP A 605 -18.49 11.53 17.04
CA ASP A 605 -17.13 12.03 17.28
C ASP A 605 -16.80 11.99 18.79
N TYR A 606 -16.79 10.77 19.35
CA TYR A 606 -16.53 10.55 20.78
C TYR A 606 -15.31 9.66 20.96
N PHE A 607 -14.23 10.22 21.51
CA PHE A 607 -13.01 9.48 21.79
C PHE A 607 -12.72 9.47 23.29
N GLU A 608 -12.57 8.27 23.84
CA GLU A 608 -12.10 8.02 25.19
C GLU A 608 -10.61 7.70 25.19
N ARG A 609 -10.02 7.64 26.39
CA ARG A 609 -8.57 7.44 26.54
C ARG A 609 -8.07 6.13 25.89
N GLN A 610 -8.93 5.11 25.81
CA GLN A 610 -8.62 3.82 25.17
C GLN A 610 -8.58 3.87 23.63
N ASP A 611 -9.15 4.91 23.01
CA ASP A 611 -9.20 5.06 21.55
C ASP A 611 -7.90 5.67 21.00
N PHE A 612 -6.93 5.93 21.88
CA PHE A 612 -5.63 6.48 21.56
C PHE A 612 -4.52 5.48 21.91
N HIS A 613 -3.37 5.57 21.24
CA HIS A 613 -2.22 4.77 21.61
C HIS A 613 -1.71 5.16 23.00
N HIS A 614 -1.55 4.19 23.91
CA HIS A 614 -1.18 4.43 25.29
C HIS A 614 -0.34 3.27 25.85
N TYR A 615 0.38 3.49 26.96
CA TYR A 615 1.06 2.41 27.66
C TYR A 615 0.05 1.46 28.33
N GLU A 616 0.43 0.19 28.50
CA GLU A 616 -0.35 -0.73 29.32
C GLU A 616 -0.44 -0.20 30.76
N GLY A 617 -1.66 -0.03 31.26
CA GLY A 617 -1.92 0.51 32.61
C GLY A 617 -1.76 2.03 32.77
N ASN A 618 -1.40 2.77 31.72
CA ASN A 618 -1.37 4.24 31.73
C ASN A 618 -2.04 4.80 30.47
N PHE A 619 -3.29 5.21 30.63
CA PHE A 619 -4.15 5.76 29.58
C PHE A 619 -3.91 7.24 29.27
N GLU A 620 -2.96 7.90 29.93
CA GLU A 620 -2.74 9.34 29.80
C GLU A 620 -1.54 9.71 28.92
N SER A 621 -0.72 8.73 28.53
CA SER A 621 0.47 8.96 27.71
C SER A 621 0.92 7.72 26.94
N ASN A 622 1.57 7.94 25.81
CA ASN A 622 2.44 6.98 25.12
C ASN A 622 3.90 7.49 25.15
N CYS A 623 4.77 6.86 24.35
CA CYS A 623 6.19 7.17 24.16
C CYS A 623 6.58 8.61 24.53
N GLY A 624 7.30 8.81 25.64
CA GLY A 624 7.83 10.14 25.96
C GLY A 624 8.73 10.70 24.84
N LEU A 625 8.78 12.04 24.68
CA LEU A 625 9.65 12.74 23.70
C LEU A 625 11.15 12.49 23.96
N PRO A 626 12.07 12.50 22.95
CA PRO A 626 11.92 12.88 21.53
C PRO A 626 12.06 11.72 20.50
N PRO A 627 11.73 11.98 19.22
CA PRO A 627 11.17 10.99 18.30
C PRO A 627 12.11 10.66 17.13
N TRP A 628 12.96 9.63 17.24
CA TRP A 628 13.67 9.08 16.08
C TRP A 628 13.97 7.57 16.20
N THR A 629 13.17 6.84 16.97
CA THR A 629 13.38 5.39 17.18
C THR A 629 12.09 4.59 17.00
N ASN A 630 12.11 3.68 16.01
CA ASN A 630 11.27 2.50 15.74
C ASN A 630 9.73 2.54 15.86
N ASN A 631 9.07 3.59 16.34
CA ASN A 631 7.63 3.54 16.61
C ASN A 631 6.85 4.83 16.27
N ARG A 632 7.18 5.47 15.14
CA ARG A 632 6.53 6.73 14.67
C ARG A 632 5.01 6.67 14.52
N PHE A 633 4.45 5.47 14.54
CA PHE A 633 3.03 5.19 14.35
C PHE A 633 2.22 5.10 15.64
N LEU A 634 2.89 5.04 16.80
CA LEU A 634 2.23 4.76 18.09
C LEU A 634 2.49 5.85 19.15
N CYS A 635 3.16 6.94 18.76
CA CYS A 635 3.73 7.93 19.67
C CYS A 635 3.20 9.33 19.32
N ASP A 636 2.91 10.13 20.36
CA ASP A 636 2.38 11.48 20.18
C ASP A 636 3.38 12.39 19.44
N LEU A 637 3.03 12.80 18.22
CA LEU A 637 3.77 13.80 17.46
C LEU A 637 3.63 15.16 18.14
N TYR A 638 4.69 15.70 18.75
CA TYR A 638 4.65 17.00 19.45
C TYR A 638 3.53 17.12 20.50
N ALA A 639 3.24 16.02 21.22
CA ALA A 639 2.14 15.94 22.20
C ALA A 639 0.72 16.09 21.60
N LEU A 640 0.58 15.95 20.28
CA LEU A 640 -0.70 15.72 19.62
C LEU A 640 -1.12 14.28 19.94
N VAL A 641 -2.34 14.11 20.43
CA VAL A 641 -2.77 12.83 20.98
C VAL A 641 -3.01 11.84 19.86
N ASP A 642 -2.20 10.79 19.81
CA ASP A 642 -2.14 9.83 18.70
C ASP A 642 -3.30 8.82 18.74
N LEU A 643 -4.14 8.81 17.69
CA LEU A 643 -5.29 7.91 17.57
C LEU A 643 -4.82 6.48 17.35
N ASN A 644 -5.51 5.51 17.97
CA ASN A 644 -5.28 4.09 17.70
C ASN A 644 -5.93 3.70 16.36
N THR A 645 -5.28 4.05 15.25
CA THR A 645 -5.84 3.90 13.90
C THR A 645 -6.05 2.44 13.48
N GLU A 646 -5.50 1.48 14.24
CA GLU A 646 -5.67 0.04 14.06
C GLU A 646 -6.99 -0.45 14.65
N SER A 647 -7.55 0.31 15.61
CA SER A 647 -8.83 0.02 16.25
C SER A 647 -9.99 0.15 15.26
N VAL A 648 -10.83 -0.88 15.23
CA VAL A 648 -12.06 -0.88 14.42
C VAL A 648 -13.00 0.25 14.83
N VAL A 649 -13.04 0.60 16.12
CA VAL A 649 -13.88 1.68 16.64
C VAL A 649 -13.42 3.02 16.09
N VAL A 650 -12.11 3.30 16.16
CA VAL A 650 -11.51 4.52 15.63
C VAL A 650 -11.69 4.59 14.11
N GLN A 651 -11.41 3.50 13.39
CA GLN A 651 -11.64 3.43 11.94
C GLN A 651 -13.09 3.74 11.56
N GLN A 652 -14.07 3.23 12.31
CA GLN A 652 -15.48 3.49 12.06
C GLN A 652 -15.85 4.95 12.28
N GLN A 653 -15.30 5.59 13.31
CA GLN A 653 -15.53 7.02 13.57
C GLN A 653 -14.91 7.89 12.46
N LEU A 654 -13.67 7.60 12.06
CA LEU A 654 -13.00 8.30 10.97
C LEU A 654 -13.72 8.07 9.63
N GLN A 655 -14.25 6.87 9.37
CA GLN A 655 -15.10 6.60 8.20
C GLN A 655 -16.40 7.42 8.23
N ASN A 656 -17.00 7.66 9.40
CA ASN A 656 -18.20 8.51 9.50
C ASN A 656 -17.88 9.96 9.09
N TYR A 657 -16.74 10.49 9.52
CA TYR A 657 -16.24 11.80 9.09
C TYR A 657 -15.98 11.85 7.57
N LEU A 658 -15.29 10.85 7.02
CA LEU A 658 -15.02 10.76 5.58
C LEU A 658 -16.32 10.66 4.76
N LYS A 659 -17.33 9.96 5.26
CA LYS A 659 -18.66 9.90 4.65
C LYS A 659 -19.31 11.28 4.62
N VAL A 660 -19.27 12.00 5.73
CA VAL A 660 -19.78 13.37 5.87
C VAL A 660 -19.15 14.31 4.85
N LEU A 661 -17.84 14.22 4.61
CA LEU A 661 -17.14 14.99 3.56
C LEU A 661 -17.60 14.59 2.16
N PHE A 662 -17.61 13.28 1.87
CA PHE A 662 -17.93 12.77 0.54
C PHE A 662 -19.39 13.05 0.15
N GLU A 663 -20.33 12.91 1.08
CA GLU A 663 -21.74 13.23 0.85
C GLU A 663 -21.98 14.72 0.56
N ARG A 664 -21.13 15.61 1.08
CA ARG A 664 -21.13 17.06 0.78
C ARG A 664 -20.47 17.41 -0.55
N GLY A 665 -19.82 16.45 -1.23
CA GLY A 665 -19.21 16.64 -2.54
C GLY A 665 -17.69 16.74 -2.53
N VAL A 666 -17.01 16.47 -1.41
CA VAL A 666 -15.55 16.37 -1.40
C VAL A 666 -15.13 15.13 -2.18
N THR A 667 -14.24 15.31 -3.17
CA THR A 667 -13.76 14.22 -4.03
C THR A 667 -12.26 13.99 -3.94
N MET A 668 -11.50 14.84 -3.25
CA MET A 668 -10.06 14.70 -3.09
C MET A 668 -9.63 14.92 -1.63
N LEU A 669 -8.55 14.26 -1.21
CA LEU A 669 -8.01 14.38 0.15
C LEU A 669 -6.49 14.61 0.14
N ARG A 670 -6.03 15.47 1.04
CA ARG A 670 -4.64 15.50 1.52
C ARG A 670 -4.63 14.90 2.92
N LEU A 671 -3.96 13.77 3.10
CA LEU A 671 -3.85 13.11 4.41
C LEU A 671 -2.70 13.75 5.18
N ASP A 672 -3.05 14.44 6.27
CA ASP A 672 -2.09 15.07 7.19
C ASP A 672 -1.29 14.04 7.97
N ALA A 673 -0.03 14.36 8.26
CA ALA A 673 0.86 13.55 9.09
C ALA A 673 0.89 12.06 8.68
N ALA A 674 0.70 11.75 7.40
CA ALA A 674 0.47 10.38 6.94
C ALA A 674 1.67 9.45 7.20
N MET A 675 2.87 10.01 7.37
CA MET A 675 4.07 9.28 7.83
C MET A 675 3.90 8.61 9.21
N HIS A 676 2.97 9.10 10.03
CA HIS A 676 2.68 8.66 11.39
C HIS A 676 1.48 7.71 11.49
N VAL A 677 0.87 7.33 10.37
CA VAL A 677 -0.20 6.31 10.34
C VAL A 677 0.26 5.13 9.48
N TYR A 678 -0.06 3.90 9.88
CA TYR A 678 0.22 2.75 9.05
C TYR A 678 -0.55 2.85 7.72
N PRO A 679 0.09 2.67 6.55
CA PRO A 679 -0.61 2.68 5.26
C PRO A 679 -1.79 1.72 5.20
N GLU A 680 -1.70 0.57 5.86
CA GLU A 680 -2.77 -0.43 5.96
C GLU A 680 -4.00 0.10 6.71
N SER A 681 -3.79 0.92 7.74
CA SER A 681 -4.87 1.59 8.48
C SER A 681 -5.57 2.61 7.58
N PHE A 682 -4.83 3.37 6.77
CA PHE A 682 -5.43 4.23 5.73
C PHE A 682 -6.24 3.45 4.71
N LEU A 683 -5.75 2.32 4.19
CA LEU A 683 -6.49 1.50 3.25
C LEU A 683 -7.85 1.07 3.82
N LYS A 684 -7.90 0.67 5.09
CA LYS A 684 -9.16 0.30 5.76
C LYS A 684 -10.10 1.49 5.94
N MET A 685 -9.58 2.65 6.33
CA MET A 685 -10.38 3.86 6.51
C MET A 685 -10.97 4.38 5.19
N LEU A 686 -10.21 4.31 4.10
CA LEU A 686 -10.57 4.89 2.80
C LEU A 686 -11.36 3.93 1.90
N ALA A 687 -11.21 2.62 2.12
CA ALA A 687 -11.87 1.55 1.35
C ALA A 687 -13.35 1.77 0.99
N PRO A 688 -14.21 2.32 1.86
CA PRO A 688 -15.63 2.53 1.52
C PRO A 688 -15.89 3.66 0.51
N PHE A 689 -14.91 4.52 0.26
CA PHE A 689 -15.10 5.81 -0.43
C PHE A 689 -14.39 5.86 -1.77
N PRO A 690 -15.09 6.31 -2.83
CA PRO A 690 -14.49 6.51 -4.14
C PRO A 690 -13.86 7.90 -4.23
N PHE A 691 -12.80 8.21 -3.46
CA PHE A 691 -12.10 9.48 -3.65
C PHE A 691 -11.34 9.47 -4.98
N SER A 692 -11.46 10.57 -5.75
CA SER A 692 -10.85 10.71 -7.07
C SER A 692 -9.34 10.91 -7.02
N TYR A 693 -8.83 11.55 -5.97
CA TYR A 693 -7.40 11.75 -5.75
C TYR A 693 -7.10 11.81 -4.24
N ILE A 694 -6.06 11.11 -3.81
CA ILE A 694 -5.58 11.09 -2.44
C ILE A 694 -4.09 11.35 -2.49
N VAL A 695 -3.62 12.34 -1.73
CA VAL A 695 -2.19 12.58 -1.52
C VAL A 695 -1.87 12.48 -0.04
N GLN A 696 -0.76 11.83 0.28
CA GLN A 696 -0.27 11.67 1.64
C GLN A 696 0.86 12.65 1.89
N GLU A 697 0.81 13.37 3.01
CA GLU A 697 1.98 14.05 3.53
C GLU A 697 2.98 13.03 4.06
N PHE A 698 4.07 12.85 3.32
CA PHE A 698 5.08 11.86 3.64
C PHE A 698 6.48 12.44 3.39
N PHE A 699 7.30 12.52 4.44
CA PHE A 699 8.66 13.00 4.31
C PHE A 699 9.57 11.96 3.61
N PRO A 700 10.63 12.40 2.91
CA PRO A 700 11.45 11.52 2.09
C PRO A 700 12.34 10.60 2.93
N GLY A 701 12.60 10.95 4.20
CA GLY A 701 13.49 10.22 5.10
C GLY A 701 13.13 8.73 5.20
N PRO A 702 11.95 8.37 5.73
CA PRO A 702 11.58 6.95 5.85
C PRO A 702 11.46 6.26 4.49
N LEU A 703 10.96 6.93 3.46
CA LEU A 703 10.81 6.36 2.12
C LEU A 703 12.15 5.94 1.49
N LYS A 704 13.25 6.63 1.83
CA LYS A 704 14.61 6.29 1.37
C LYS A 704 15.12 4.97 1.95
N PHE A 705 14.73 4.64 3.18
CA PHE A 705 15.25 3.48 3.91
C PHE A 705 14.23 2.33 4.05
N GLU A 706 12.95 2.58 3.83
CA GLU A 706 11.85 1.64 4.02
C GLU A 706 11.06 1.46 2.71
N GLN A 707 11.61 0.69 1.78
CA GLN A 707 11.00 0.46 0.46
C GLN A 707 9.62 -0.21 0.54
N ASP A 708 9.35 -1.00 1.58
CA ASP A 708 8.03 -1.58 1.80
C ASP A 708 6.98 -0.52 2.18
N THR A 709 7.35 0.43 3.04
CA THR A 709 6.53 1.60 3.36
C THR A 709 6.21 2.40 2.10
N LEU A 710 7.20 2.63 1.23
CA LEU A 710 6.98 3.30 -0.06
C LEU A 710 5.95 2.56 -0.92
N ARG A 711 6.10 1.24 -1.11
CA ARG A 711 5.18 0.40 -1.90
C ARG A 711 3.75 0.43 -1.36
N LYS A 712 3.61 0.38 -0.04
CA LYS A 712 2.30 0.39 0.63
C LYS A 712 1.66 1.77 0.57
N ALA A 713 2.43 2.83 0.81
CA ALA A 713 1.94 4.19 0.73
C ALA A 713 1.49 4.55 -0.70
N THR A 714 2.21 4.14 -1.74
CA THR A 714 1.77 4.36 -3.14
C THR A 714 0.51 3.58 -3.52
N THR A 715 0.15 2.54 -2.75
CA THR A 715 -1.14 1.84 -2.89
C THR A 715 -2.30 2.67 -2.33
N VAL A 716 -2.06 3.45 -1.26
CA VAL A 716 -3.07 4.36 -0.67
C VAL A 716 -3.34 5.54 -1.61
N GLY A 717 -2.30 6.13 -2.18
CA GLY A 717 -2.41 7.31 -3.04
C GLY A 717 -1.05 7.92 -3.36
N SER A 718 -1.06 9.12 -3.93
CA SER A 718 0.15 9.85 -4.28
C SER A 718 0.85 10.37 -3.02
N LEU A 719 2.12 10.75 -3.15
CA LEU A 719 2.96 11.24 -2.08
C LEU A 719 3.40 12.67 -2.38
N THR A 720 3.46 13.50 -1.35
CA THR A 720 4.06 14.83 -1.41
C THR A 720 5.57 14.73 -1.70
N ASN A 721 6.03 15.29 -2.81
CA ASN A 721 7.46 15.33 -3.13
C ASN A 721 8.17 16.49 -2.43
N PHE A 722 8.52 16.26 -1.17
CA PHE A 722 9.24 17.22 -0.32
C PHE A 722 10.64 17.60 -0.81
N ASP A 723 11.26 16.81 -1.70
CA ASP A 723 12.59 17.09 -2.23
C ASP A 723 12.53 18.14 -3.38
N PHE A 724 11.39 18.31 -4.06
CA PHE A 724 11.30 19.13 -5.29
C PHE A 724 11.63 20.61 -5.08
N GLY A 725 11.05 21.26 -4.07
CA GLY A 725 11.38 22.65 -3.74
C GLY A 725 12.86 22.86 -3.41
N GLN A 726 13.44 21.93 -2.64
CA GLN A 726 14.85 21.95 -2.27
C GLN A 726 15.76 21.81 -3.51
N GLN A 727 15.38 20.93 -4.42
CA GLN A 727 16.09 20.73 -5.69
C GLN A 727 16.09 22.01 -6.53
N LEU A 728 14.95 22.70 -6.62
CA LEU A 728 14.86 23.99 -7.31
C LEU A 728 15.76 25.04 -6.65
N ALA A 729 15.77 25.16 -5.31
CA ALA A 729 16.67 26.09 -4.62
C ALA A 729 18.15 25.85 -4.98
N GLN A 730 18.61 24.61 -5.02
CA GLN A 730 20.02 24.28 -5.32
C GLN A 730 20.49 24.76 -6.69
N VAL A 731 19.55 24.93 -7.63
CA VAL A 731 19.77 25.34 -9.02
C VAL A 731 19.48 26.83 -9.24
N LEU A 732 18.41 27.33 -8.64
CA LEU A 732 17.89 28.68 -8.84
C LEU A 732 18.57 29.74 -8.00
N PHE A 733 19.23 29.35 -6.91
CA PHE A 733 19.79 30.29 -5.96
C PHE A 733 21.31 30.27 -5.97
N ASP A 734 21.93 31.41 -5.66
CA ASP A 734 23.39 31.48 -5.45
C ASP A 734 23.77 30.77 -4.14
N SER A 735 25.04 30.71 -3.78
CA SER A 735 25.46 30.26 -2.43
C SER A 735 26.49 31.22 -1.85
N TRP A 736 26.76 31.18 -0.55
CA TRP A 736 27.57 32.10 0.23
C TRP A 736 28.68 31.30 0.91
N GLU A 737 29.60 30.81 0.10
CA GLU A 737 30.66 29.94 0.57
C GLU A 737 31.88 30.78 0.98
N ASN A 738 32.44 30.50 2.16
CA ASN A 738 33.68 31.14 2.65
C ASN A 738 33.64 32.68 2.68
N GLY A 739 32.49 33.27 3.04
CA GLY A 739 32.35 34.72 3.18
C GLY A 739 32.21 35.49 1.87
N LYS A 740 31.85 34.81 0.76
CA LYS A 740 31.56 35.43 -0.53
C LYS A 740 30.41 34.74 -1.25
N TRP A 741 29.67 35.50 -2.06
CA TRP A 741 28.67 34.95 -2.96
C TRP A 741 29.35 34.13 -4.08
N LYS A 742 28.80 32.96 -4.35
CA LYS A 742 29.15 32.04 -5.42
C LYS A 742 28.00 32.04 -6.42
N ASN A 743 28.31 32.48 -7.62
CA ASN A 743 27.39 32.54 -8.74
C ASN A 743 27.03 31.11 -9.21
N ARG A 744 25.73 30.80 -9.25
CA ARG A 744 25.18 29.49 -9.65
C ARG A 744 24.49 29.54 -11.01
N SER A 745 24.73 30.58 -11.81
CA SER A 745 24.14 30.72 -13.16
C SER A 745 24.44 29.53 -14.07
N ALA A 746 25.64 28.95 -14.00
CA ALA A 746 25.99 27.78 -14.81
C ALA A 746 25.20 26.52 -14.40
N ASN A 747 24.81 26.41 -13.12
CA ASN A 747 23.99 25.29 -12.62
C ASN A 747 22.54 25.35 -13.09
N PHE A 748 22.07 26.49 -13.62
CA PHE A 748 20.69 26.60 -14.11
C PHE A 748 20.35 25.59 -15.22
N ALA A 749 21.35 25.11 -15.96
CA ALA A 749 21.21 24.03 -16.94
C ALA A 749 20.67 22.73 -16.31
N ASP A 750 20.90 22.52 -15.01
CA ASP A 750 20.51 21.31 -14.28
C ASP A 750 18.99 21.18 -14.12
N LEU A 751 18.22 22.24 -14.38
CA LEU A 751 16.76 22.17 -14.52
C LEU A 751 16.32 21.17 -15.60
N LEU A 752 17.15 20.92 -16.61
CA LEU A 752 16.82 19.99 -17.70
C LEU A 752 16.94 18.52 -17.27
N HIS A 753 17.48 18.24 -16.09
CA HIS A 753 17.70 16.91 -15.55
C HIS A 753 16.75 16.55 -14.40
N ILE A 754 15.84 17.46 -14.01
CA ILE A 754 14.87 17.19 -12.94
C ILE A 754 13.97 15.99 -13.31
N GLY A 755 14.03 14.90 -12.55
CA GLY A 755 13.21 13.70 -12.78
C GLY A 755 13.71 12.76 -13.88
N SER A 756 14.93 12.94 -14.39
CA SER A 756 15.56 12.02 -15.35
C SER A 756 16.31 10.88 -14.63
N PRO A 757 16.13 9.60 -15.03
CA PRO A 757 16.90 8.47 -14.50
C PRO A 757 18.33 8.36 -15.10
N SER A 758 18.83 9.37 -15.81
CA SER A 758 20.14 9.32 -16.46
C SER A 758 21.30 9.13 -15.46
N ALA A 759 22.21 8.21 -15.78
CA ALA A 759 23.34 7.79 -14.96
C ALA A 759 24.39 8.90 -14.66
N ASP A 760 24.38 10.01 -15.42
CA ASP A 760 25.35 11.10 -15.33
C ASP A 760 24.92 12.23 -14.37
N CYS A 761 23.98 11.98 -13.46
CA CYS A 761 23.42 13.01 -12.60
C CYS A 761 23.89 12.90 -11.14
N ASP A 762 24.71 13.87 -10.72
CA ASP A 762 25.32 13.94 -9.38
C ASP A 762 24.45 14.63 -8.31
N TYR A 763 23.30 15.19 -8.68
CA TYR A 763 22.40 15.89 -7.76
C TYR A 763 21.44 14.92 -7.04
N ALA A 764 20.95 15.31 -5.86
CA ALA A 764 19.88 14.60 -5.15
C ALA A 764 18.61 14.44 -6.00
N ILE A 765 18.46 15.27 -7.02
CA ILE A 765 17.32 15.36 -7.95
C ILE A 765 17.08 14.12 -8.82
N CYS A 766 18.14 13.36 -9.10
CA CYS A 766 18.06 12.12 -9.87
C CYS A 766 17.98 10.89 -8.98
N LYS A 767 17.97 11.09 -7.65
CA LYS A 767 17.83 10.08 -6.60
C LYS A 767 16.50 10.25 -5.85
N THR A 768 15.46 10.68 -6.56
CA THR A 768 14.13 10.81 -5.99
C THR A 768 13.54 9.42 -5.72
N VAL A 769 12.96 9.25 -4.53
CA VAL A 769 12.27 8.02 -4.14
C VAL A 769 10.82 7.97 -4.61
N TYR A 770 10.30 9.10 -5.12
CA TYR A 770 8.91 9.22 -5.51
C TYR A 770 8.75 8.76 -6.97
N PRO A 771 7.93 7.73 -7.24
CA PRO A 771 7.55 7.39 -8.59
C PRO A 771 6.85 8.59 -9.25
N PRO A 772 7.18 8.95 -10.50
CA PRO A 772 6.60 10.11 -11.18
C PRO A 772 5.06 10.09 -11.21
N GLU A 773 4.47 8.91 -11.37
CA GLU A 773 3.02 8.66 -11.38
C GLU A 773 2.33 8.76 -10.01
N HIS A 774 3.09 8.96 -8.93
CA HIS A 774 2.60 9.05 -7.55
C HIS A 774 3.23 10.25 -6.80
N ALA A 775 3.61 11.32 -7.51
CA ALA A 775 4.34 12.45 -6.94
C ALA A 775 3.61 13.78 -7.14
N LEU A 776 3.06 14.33 -6.04
CA LEU A 776 2.60 15.70 -5.99
C LEU A 776 3.79 16.64 -5.83
N LEU A 777 4.07 17.45 -6.85
CA LEU A 777 5.13 18.45 -6.81
C LEU A 777 4.63 19.78 -6.23
N PHE A 778 5.49 20.48 -5.49
CA PHE A 778 5.25 21.83 -5.01
C PHE A 778 6.60 22.52 -4.74
N VAL A 779 6.66 23.82 -4.98
CA VAL A 779 7.87 24.63 -4.69
C VAL A 779 8.07 24.77 -3.18
N ASP A 780 6.97 25.04 -2.47
CA ASP A 780 6.88 25.12 -1.02
C ASP A 780 5.49 24.68 -0.54
N ASN A 781 5.35 24.53 0.77
CA ASN A 781 4.06 24.32 1.44
C ASN A 781 3.95 25.27 2.65
N HIS A 782 2.85 25.14 3.39
CA HIS A 782 2.57 26.01 4.54
C HIS A 782 3.55 25.83 5.72
N ASP A 783 4.06 24.61 5.95
CA ASP A 783 5.08 24.34 6.98
C ASP A 783 6.46 24.86 6.58
N GLN A 784 6.97 24.38 5.44
CA GLN A 784 8.35 24.54 5.02
C GLN A 784 8.69 26.00 4.75
N GLN A 785 7.72 26.80 4.32
CA GLN A 785 7.96 28.22 4.12
C GLN A 785 8.26 28.95 5.45
N ARG A 786 7.93 28.36 6.60
CA ARG A 786 8.11 28.92 7.96
C ARG A 786 9.22 28.25 8.78
N GLN A 787 9.51 26.95 8.59
CA GLN A 787 10.39 26.10 9.44
C GLN A 787 11.78 26.66 9.82
N LEU A 788 12.33 27.61 9.05
CA LEU A 788 13.64 28.21 9.32
C LEU A 788 13.58 29.66 9.83
N TRP A 789 12.39 30.18 10.10
CA TRP A 789 12.20 31.49 10.73
C TRP A 789 12.23 31.36 12.26
N LYS A 790 13.30 31.82 12.91
CA LYS A 790 13.45 31.87 14.38
C LYS A 790 13.73 33.30 14.85
N PRO A 791 12.83 33.96 15.61
CA PRO A 791 12.99 35.35 16.05
C PRO A 791 14.20 35.62 16.97
N GLU A 792 14.73 34.62 17.68
CA GLU A 792 15.72 34.82 18.75
C GLU A 792 17.20 34.74 18.34
N LYS A 793 17.54 34.89 17.05
CA LYS A 793 18.94 35.09 16.65
C LYS A 793 19.06 36.32 15.77
N GLY A 794 19.18 37.47 16.44
CA GLY A 794 19.72 38.69 15.85
C GLY A 794 21.06 38.40 15.18
N GLY A 795 21.00 38.22 13.87
CA GLY A 795 22.09 38.32 12.94
C GLY A 795 21.77 39.42 11.91
N PRO A 796 22.68 39.75 10.98
CA PRO A 796 22.47 40.84 10.03
C PRO A 796 21.21 40.62 9.18
N PRO A 797 20.84 41.54 8.25
CA PRO A 797 19.70 41.36 7.31
C PRO A 797 19.72 40.00 6.56
N SER A 798 20.88 39.36 6.62
CA SER A 798 21.37 38.06 6.19
C SER A 798 20.89 36.81 6.96
N SER A 799 19.68 36.76 7.54
CA SER A 799 19.08 35.47 7.94
C SER A 799 17.71 35.22 7.29
N PRO A 800 17.64 35.20 5.94
CA PRO A 800 16.45 34.74 5.25
C PRO A 800 16.21 33.23 5.50
N VAL A 801 15.00 32.77 5.20
CA VAL A 801 14.51 31.38 5.36
C VAL A 801 15.46 30.32 4.78
N CYS A 802 16.36 30.71 3.87
CA CYS A 802 17.54 29.95 3.52
C CYS A 802 18.81 30.64 4.02
N ARG A 803 19.61 29.99 4.89
CA ARG A 803 20.98 30.45 5.09
C ARG A 803 21.74 30.16 3.82
N TRP A 804 22.05 31.22 3.09
CA TRP A 804 22.62 31.09 1.77
C TRP A 804 24.06 30.60 1.79
N ASP A 805 24.66 30.19 2.92
CA ASP A 805 26.10 30.02 3.13
C ASP A 805 26.75 28.76 2.51
N GLY A 806 26.03 28.09 1.61
CA GLY A 806 26.45 26.84 0.98
C GLY A 806 26.48 25.62 1.91
N LYS A 807 26.27 25.78 3.22
CA LYS A 807 26.23 24.69 4.20
C LYS A 807 24.82 24.16 4.46
N ASP A 808 23.82 25.06 4.45
CA ASP A 808 22.42 24.74 4.75
C ASP A 808 21.54 24.62 3.48
N THR A 809 22.15 24.49 2.29
CA THR A 809 21.41 24.28 1.01
C THR A 809 20.66 22.95 0.94
N ALA A 810 20.90 22.05 1.90
CA ALA A 810 20.17 20.81 2.07
C ALA A 810 18.77 21.01 2.69
N ASP A 811 18.49 22.15 3.32
CA ASP A 811 17.17 22.43 3.92
C ASP A 811 16.49 23.68 3.33
N CYS A 812 17.18 24.41 2.45
CA CYS A 812 16.68 25.59 1.76
C CYS A 812 15.63 25.27 0.69
N ARG A 813 14.59 26.11 0.57
CA ARG A 813 13.52 26.02 -0.44
C ARG A 813 13.07 27.41 -0.90
N PRO A 814 12.67 27.61 -2.17
CA PRO A 814 12.10 28.87 -2.62
C PRO A 814 10.77 29.14 -1.92
N ILE A 815 10.47 30.42 -1.63
CA ILE A 815 9.22 30.92 -1.03
C ILE A 815 8.92 32.30 -1.61
N TYR A 816 7.70 32.83 -1.44
CA TYR A 816 7.31 34.11 -2.06
C TYR A 816 8.25 35.29 -1.76
N LYS A 817 8.91 35.32 -0.58
CA LYS A 817 9.89 36.35 -0.20
C LYS A 817 11.14 36.39 -1.11
N HIS A 818 11.40 35.32 -1.87
CA HIS A 818 12.47 35.28 -2.85
C HIS A 818 12.10 35.95 -4.20
N GLY A 819 10.85 36.40 -4.36
CA GLY A 819 10.44 37.26 -5.46
C GLY A 819 10.43 36.58 -6.82
N LEU A 820 11.09 37.18 -7.81
CA LEU A 820 11.14 36.68 -9.19
C LEU A 820 11.69 35.25 -9.31
N GLU A 821 12.72 34.89 -8.55
CA GLU A 821 13.28 33.54 -8.53
C GLU A 821 12.27 32.49 -8.03
N TYR A 822 11.40 32.83 -7.07
CA TYR A 822 10.29 31.96 -6.65
C TYR A 822 9.21 31.88 -7.74
N ASN A 823 8.84 33.00 -8.37
CA ASN A 823 7.91 32.97 -9.49
C ASN A 823 8.47 32.07 -10.62
N LEU A 824 9.76 32.19 -10.95
CA LEU A 824 10.42 31.35 -11.94
C LEU A 824 10.38 29.86 -11.56
N ALA A 825 10.56 29.53 -10.28
CA ALA A 825 10.41 28.16 -9.76
C ALA A 825 9.00 27.60 -10.03
N GLN A 826 7.96 28.39 -9.76
CA GLN A 826 6.58 28.02 -10.02
C GLN A 826 6.31 27.84 -11.52
N LEU A 827 6.81 28.77 -12.35
CA LEU A 827 6.66 28.69 -13.80
C LEU A 827 7.35 27.45 -14.38
N PHE A 828 8.54 27.12 -13.90
CA PHE A 828 9.22 25.87 -14.27
C PHE A 828 8.40 24.64 -13.87
N MET A 829 7.90 24.58 -12.63
CA MET A 829 7.06 23.46 -12.17
C MET A 829 5.83 23.24 -13.04
N LEU A 830 5.17 24.33 -13.48
CA LEU A 830 4.02 24.25 -14.38
C LEU A 830 4.42 23.77 -15.78
N ALA A 831 5.55 24.25 -16.30
CA ALA A 831 6.02 23.94 -17.65
C ALA A 831 6.70 22.56 -17.79
N TRP A 832 7.21 21.98 -16.70
CA TRP A 832 7.97 20.73 -16.73
C TRP A 832 7.03 19.50 -16.66
N PRO A 833 7.13 18.54 -17.59
CA PRO A 833 6.22 17.40 -17.68
C PRO A 833 6.60 16.26 -16.71
N TYR A 834 6.67 16.56 -15.41
CA TYR A 834 6.95 15.61 -14.33
C TYR A 834 5.86 15.65 -13.25
N GLY A 835 5.68 14.53 -12.53
CA GLY A 835 4.67 14.37 -11.47
C GLY A 835 3.26 14.11 -11.99
N ASP A 836 2.43 13.44 -11.20
CA ASP A 836 1.00 13.21 -11.48
C ASP A 836 0.14 14.44 -11.13
N ALA A 837 0.68 15.33 -10.29
CA ALA A 837 0.05 16.56 -9.87
C ALA A 837 1.08 17.65 -9.50
N VAL A 838 0.67 18.91 -9.60
CA VAL A 838 1.39 20.08 -9.08
C VAL A 838 0.49 20.86 -8.14
N ARG A 839 1.05 21.39 -7.05
CA ARG A 839 0.35 22.27 -6.13
C ARG A 839 1.07 23.61 -6.02
N LEU A 840 0.38 24.68 -6.37
CA LEU A 840 0.79 26.04 -6.09
C LEU A 840 0.39 26.40 -4.66
N MET A 841 1.29 27.06 -3.93
CA MET A 841 0.96 27.67 -2.66
C MET A 841 0.21 28.99 -2.93
N SER A 842 -0.74 29.35 -2.06
CA SER A 842 -1.29 30.70 -1.99
C SER A 842 -1.25 31.15 -0.53
N SER A 843 -0.26 32.00 -0.21
CA SER A 843 0.10 32.39 1.14
C SER A 843 -0.52 33.73 1.55
N TYR A 844 -0.32 34.08 2.81
CA TYR A 844 -0.41 35.44 3.33
C TYR A 844 0.97 35.91 3.82
N ALA A 845 1.15 37.22 3.96
CA ALA A 845 2.39 37.79 4.46
C ALA A 845 2.53 37.55 5.97
N TRP A 846 3.73 37.18 6.42
CA TRP A 846 3.99 36.82 7.83
C TRP A 846 5.39 37.24 8.28
N GLU A 847 5.51 37.46 9.58
CA GLU A 847 6.72 37.90 10.29
C GLU A 847 7.10 36.96 11.45
N ASP A 848 6.26 35.99 11.78
CA ASP A 848 6.50 35.01 12.83
C ASP A 848 6.06 33.60 12.39
N PHE A 849 6.70 32.57 12.96
CA PHE A 849 6.41 31.18 12.64
C PHE A 849 4.97 30.82 12.99
N ASP A 850 4.47 31.27 14.14
CA ASP A 850 3.12 30.94 14.64
C ASP A 850 2.06 31.94 14.14
N GLN A 851 2.39 32.91 13.27
CA GLN A 851 1.44 33.98 12.92
C GLN A 851 0.22 33.45 12.15
N GLY A 852 -0.97 33.79 12.64
CA GLY A 852 -2.25 33.52 11.99
C GLY A 852 -2.49 34.34 10.71
N PRO A 853 -3.58 34.07 9.98
CA PRO A 853 -3.90 34.79 8.75
C PRO A 853 -4.32 36.24 9.00
N PRO A 854 -4.28 37.11 7.97
CA PRO A 854 -4.74 38.49 8.06
C PRO A 854 -6.17 38.55 8.57
N GLY A 855 -6.44 39.42 9.56
CA GLY A 855 -7.74 39.53 10.24
C GLY A 855 -7.77 38.86 11.62
N VAL A 856 -6.88 37.89 11.87
CA VAL A 856 -6.73 37.25 13.18
C VAL A 856 -5.70 38.00 14.01
N GLN A 857 -6.12 38.59 15.12
CA GLN A 857 -5.23 39.33 16.01
C GLN A 857 -4.45 38.39 16.94
N ASN A 858 -3.26 38.82 17.37
CA ASN A 858 -2.48 38.09 18.36
C ASN A 858 -3.28 37.85 19.64
N ASP A 859 -3.16 36.65 20.20
CA ASP A 859 -3.90 36.16 21.37
C ASP A 859 -5.44 36.12 21.22
N SER A 860 -5.98 36.34 20.01
CA SER A 860 -7.42 36.09 19.78
C SER A 860 -7.72 34.61 19.86
N LEU A 861 -8.90 34.29 20.38
CA LEU A 861 -9.39 32.91 20.51
C LEU A 861 -10.28 32.48 19.35
N HIS A 862 -10.95 33.44 18.68
CA HIS A 862 -12.07 33.16 17.77
C HIS A 862 -12.16 34.15 16.59
N ASP A 863 -11.12 34.92 16.31
CA ASP A 863 -11.14 35.82 15.15
C ASP A 863 -11.20 35.03 13.83
N LEU A 864 -11.90 35.61 12.86
CA LEU A 864 -11.98 35.09 11.50
C LEU A 864 -10.97 35.79 10.57
N PRO A 865 -10.48 35.11 9.52
CA PRO A 865 -9.64 35.73 8.52
C PRO A 865 -10.41 36.82 7.76
N SER A 866 -9.72 37.91 7.45
CA SER A 866 -10.16 38.93 6.50
C SER A 866 -10.26 38.35 5.08
N SER A 867 -11.09 38.96 4.23
CA SER A 867 -11.23 38.49 2.86
C SER A 867 -9.96 38.75 2.02
N PRO A 868 -9.44 37.76 1.29
CA PRO A 868 -8.34 37.91 0.34
C PRO A 868 -8.74 38.58 -0.98
N LEU A 869 -10.04 38.71 -1.24
CA LEU A 869 -10.55 39.25 -2.50
C LEU A 869 -10.26 40.75 -2.59
N GLY A 870 -9.48 41.13 -3.60
CA GLY A 870 -9.05 42.51 -3.81
C GLY A 870 -7.87 42.97 -2.94
N SER A 871 -7.32 42.09 -2.10
CA SER A 871 -6.21 42.38 -1.17
C SER A 871 -4.95 41.55 -1.46
N CYS A 872 -4.85 41.06 -2.70
CA CYS A 872 -3.72 40.29 -3.21
C CYS A 872 -2.55 41.17 -3.61
N ARG A 873 -1.33 40.74 -3.29
CA ARG A 873 -0.09 41.38 -3.75
C ARG A 873 0.10 41.22 -5.26
N ALA A 874 0.70 42.25 -5.84
CA ALA A 874 1.15 42.21 -7.23
C ALA A 874 2.31 41.21 -7.39
N THR A 875 2.58 40.78 -8.62
CA THR A 875 3.77 39.97 -8.91
C THR A 875 5.03 40.76 -8.56
N PRO A 876 5.98 40.17 -7.80
CA PRO A 876 7.22 40.86 -7.45
C PRO A 876 8.09 41.12 -8.68
N SER A 877 8.79 42.25 -8.70
CA SER A 877 9.66 42.68 -9.81
C SER A 877 11.16 42.52 -9.52
N THR A 878 11.53 42.03 -8.34
CA THR A 878 12.92 41.86 -7.90
C THR A 878 13.13 40.50 -7.23
N SER A 879 14.39 40.09 -7.13
CA SER A 879 14.82 38.99 -6.26
C SER A 879 15.97 39.44 -5.36
N PRO A 880 15.84 39.27 -4.03
CA PRO A 880 14.61 38.95 -3.29
C PRO A 880 13.55 40.08 -3.41
N VAL A 881 12.38 39.93 -2.78
CA VAL A 881 11.42 41.03 -2.68
C VAL A 881 12.00 42.18 -1.85
N THR A 882 11.53 43.40 -2.09
CA THR A 882 11.89 44.55 -1.26
C THR A 882 11.20 44.50 0.11
N GLU A 883 11.76 45.15 1.12
CA GLU A 883 11.11 45.31 2.43
C GLU A 883 9.73 45.97 2.31
N LEU A 884 9.61 47.01 1.47
CA LEU A 884 8.33 47.65 1.12
C LEU A 884 7.30 46.69 0.52
N TYR A 885 7.75 45.66 -0.19
CA TYR A 885 6.85 44.64 -0.68
C TYR A 885 6.43 43.78 0.50
N ASP A 886 7.37 43.19 1.25
CA ASP A 886 7.08 42.26 2.34
C ASP A 886 6.18 42.86 3.44
N GLN A 887 6.35 44.15 3.74
CA GLN A 887 5.59 44.89 4.77
C GLN A 887 4.30 45.56 4.25
N ASP A 888 3.85 45.28 3.03
CA ASP A 888 2.58 45.80 2.51
C ASP A 888 1.36 45.29 3.32
N THR A 889 0.81 46.17 4.15
CA THR A 889 -0.37 45.87 5.00
C THR A 889 -1.70 46.13 4.30
N GLU A 890 -1.71 46.85 3.17
CA GLU A 890 -2.93 47.05 2.36
C GLU A 890 -3.25 45.78 1.56
N HIS A 891 -2.22 45.03 1.17
CA HIS A 891 -2.35 43.75 0.47
C HIS A 891 -1.71 42.63 1.30
N PRO A 892 -2.32 42.19 2.41
CA PRO A 892 -1.70 41.20 3.30
C PRO A 892 -1.72 39.77 2.74
N TRP A 893 -2.46 39.51 1.65
CA TRP A 893 -2.50 38.21 0.97
C TRP A 893 -1.54 38.18 -0.21
N VAL A 894 -0.79 37.08 -0.38
CA VAL A 894 0.27 36.99 -1.41
C VAL A 894 -0.30 36.58 -2.76
N CYS A 895 -1.23 35.62 -2.77
CA CYS A 895 -1.96 35.16 -3.96
C CYS A 895 -1.04 34.76 -5.14
N GLU A 896 -0.06 33.90 -4.87
CA GLU A 896 0.95 33.46 -5.85
C GLU A 896 0.31 32.81 -7.09
N HIS A 897 -0.87 32.21 -6.95
CA HIS A 897 -1.66 31.67 -8.07
C HIS A 897 -2.15 32.72 -9.07
N ARG A 898 -2.10 34.01 -8.70
CA ARG A 898 -2.45 35.17 -9.54
C ARG A 898 -1.25 35.84 -10.20
N TRP A 899 -0.03 35.39 -9.90
CA TRP A 899 1.17 36.03 -10.40
C TRP A 899 1.33 35.86 -11.91
N GLN A 900 2.02 36.83 -12.52
CA GLN A 900 2.27 36.85 -13.95
C GLN A 900 2.91 35.55 -14.42
N GLY A 901 2.35 34.99 -15.49
CA GLY A 901 2.75 33.75 -16.13
C GLY A 901 2.02 32.52 -15.60
N VAL A 902 1.63 32.51 -14.32
CA VAL A 902 0.90 31.38 -13.72
C VAL A 902 -0.40 31.06 -14.47
N PRO A 903 -1.35 32.01 -14.69
CA PRO A 903 -2.58 31.69 -15.41
C PRO A 903 -2.36 31.19 -16.84
N GLY A 904 -1.32 31.67 -17.53
CA GLY A 904 -0.96 31.14 -18.85
C GLY A 904 -0.38 29.73 -18.78
N LEU A 905 0.47 29.45 -17.78
CA LEU A 905 1.11 28.15 -17.66
C LEU A 905 0.23 27.06 -17.04
N ILE A 906 -0.84 27.41 -16.33
CA ILE A 906 -1.89 26.45 -15.98
C ILE A 906 -2.49 25.86 -17.26
N ARG A 907 -2.82 26.72 -18.23
CA ARG A 907 -3.32 26.26 -19.53
C ARG A 907 -2.25 25.50 -20.31
N PHE A 908 -1.01 25.97 -20.27
CA PHE A 908 0.13 25.27 -20.89
C PHE A 908 0.27 23.84 -20.34
N ARG A 909 0.24 23.65 -19.02
CA ARG A 909 0.38 22.33 -18.39
C ARG A 909 -0.73 21.38 -18.81
N LYS A 910 -1.96 21.87 -18.99
CA LYS A 910 -3.07 21.06 -19.53
C LYS A 910 -2.82 20.59 -20.96
N LEU A 911 -2.04 21.31 -21.77
CA LEU A 911 -1.65 20.85 -23.12
C LEU A 911 -0.62 19.71 -23.08
N LEU A 912 0.02 19.49 -21.94
CA LEU A 912 0.99 18.41 -21.74
C LEU A 912 0.33 17.07 -21.36
N LEU A 913 -1.01 17.00 -21.36
CA LEU A 913 -1.77 15.78 -21.10
C LEU A 913 -1.63 14.79 -22.27
N GLY A 914 -1.03 13.61 -22.01
CA GLY A 914 -0.97 12.50 -22.96
C GLY A 914 0.28 11.59 -22.85
N PRO A 915 0.33 10.50 -23.63
CA PRO A 915 1.44 9.55 -23.66
C PRO A 915 2.77 10.11 -24.21
N VAL A 916 2.78 11.35 -24.74
CA VAL A 916 3.90 11.92 -25.54
C VAL A 916 4.52 13.20 -24.92
N ALA A 917 4.48 13.36 -23.61
CA ALA A 917 5.15 14.49 -22.94
C ALA A 917 6.66 14.24 -22.77
N GLU A 918 7.36 13.90 -23.85
CA GLU A 918 8.81 13.75 -23.86
C GLU A 918 9.47 15.10 -24.15
N VAL A 919 10.39 15.48 -23.27
CA VAL A 919 11.27 16.63 -23.50
C VAL A 919 12.26 16.23 -24.59
N ASN A 920 12.26 16.96 -25.69
CA ASN A 920 13.21 16.80 -26.79
C ASN A 920 13.90 18.13 -27.09
N GLN A 921 15.09 18.09 -27.70
CA GLN A 921 15.84 19.28 -28.11
C GLN A 921 16.04 20.28 -26.95
N THR A 922 17.07 20.06 -26.14
CA THR A 922 17.44 20.95 -25.05
C THR A 922 18.56 21.92 -25.45
N TRP A 923 18.58 23.09 -24.83
CA TRP A 923 19.60 24.11 -24.99
C TRP A 923 19.86 24.79 -23.65
N SER A 924 21.12 25.13 -23.36
CA SER A 924 21.50 25.90 -22.18
C SER A 924 22.77 26.74 -22.41
N ASP A 925 23.00 27.75 -21.58
CA ASP A 925 24.28 28.45 -21.50
C ASP A 925 24.76 28.68 -20.06
N ALA A 926 26.04 29.02 -19.90
CA ALA A 926 26.64 29.27 -18.59
C ALA A 926 26.12 30.56 -17.91
N ARG A 927 25.26 31.34 -18.58
CA ARG A 927 24.70 32.60 -18.07
C ARG A 927 23.35 32.41 -17.39
N GLY A 928 22.90 31.18 -17.18
CA GLY A 928 21.64 30.93 -16.50
C GLY A 928 20.44 31.00 -17.43
N ARG A 929 20.55 30.42 -18.63
CA ARG A 929 19.45 30.32 -19.59
C ARG A 929 19.27 28.88 -20.03
N VAL A 930 18.02 28.44 -20.13
CA VAL A 930 17.65 27.13 -20.66
C VAL A 930 16.49 27.25 -21.63
N ALA A 931 16.45 26.36 -22.61
CA ALA A 931 15.29 26.14 -23.46
C ALA A 931 15.12 24.65 -23.74
N PHE A 932 13.88 24.23 -23.93
CA PHE A 932 13.55 22.86 -24.28
C PHE A 932 12.23 22.81 -25.04
N SER A 933 12.09 21.78 -25.88
CA SER A 933 10.86 21.49 -26.59
C SER A 933 10.16 20.31 -25.93
N ILE A 934 8.83 20.31 -25.95
CA ILE A 934 8.01 19.18 -25.50
C ILE A 934 7.29 18.66 -26.74
N TYR A 935 7.83 17.57 -27.27
CA TYR A 935 7.44 16.98 -28.55
C TYR A 935 7.33 18.01 -29.69
N LYS A 936 6.13 18.21 -30.28
CA LYS A 936 5.77 19.28 -31.24
C LYS A 936 4.65 20.17 -30.68
N THR A 937 4.39 20.06 -29.38
CA THR A 937 3.23 20.66 -28.73
C THR A 937 3.59 21.99 -28.10
N ALA A 938 4.80 22.09 -27.52
CA ALA A 938 5.20 23.25 -26.77
C ALA A 938 6.71 23.51 -26.81
N PHE A 939 7.09 24.77 -26.58
CA PHE A 939 8.47 25.21 -26.42
C PHE A 939 8.56 26.12 -25.20
N VAL A 940 9.60 25.92 -24.38
CA VAL A 940 9.85 26.66 -23.15
C VAL A 940 11.23 27.26 -23.21
N ALA A 941 11.35 28.52 -22.82
CA ALA A 941 12.61 29.23 -22.69
C ALA A 941 12.60 30.02 -21.37
N LEU A 942 13.56 29.75 -20.51
CA LEU A 942 13.68 30.33 -19.18
C LEU A 942 15.04 31.01 -19.03
N SER A 943 15.04 32.15 -18.34
CA SER A 943 16.23 32.87 -17.95
C SER A 943 16.15 33.09 -16.45
N ARG A 944 17.21 32.74 -15.74
CA ARG A 944 17.30 32.87 -14.28
C ARG A 944 17.03 34.29 -13.78
N GLY A 945 17.39 35.29 -14.59
CA GLY A 945 17.26 36.70 -14.25
C GLY A 945 18.40 37.19 -13.35
N PHE A 946 18.44 38.50 -13.12
CA PHE A 946 19.49 39.15 -12.34
C PHE A 946 19.09 39.24 -10.87
N ASN A 947 19.98 38.79 -9.99
CA ASN A 947 19.83 38.93 -8.54
C ASN A 947 20.63 40.16 -8.07
N TRP A 948 19.93 41.14 -7.51
CA TRP A 948 20.52 42.44 -7.14
C TRP A 948 21.38 42.38 -5.88
N VAL A 949 21.17 41.37 -5.02
CA VAL A 949 21.96 41.17 -3.80
C VAL A 949 23.30 40.52 -4.13
N THR A 950 23.31 39.52 -5.01
CA THR A 950 24.52 38.78 -5.38
C THR A 950 25.23 39.34 -6.61
N GLN A 951 24.61 40.29 -7.31
CA GLN A 951 25.06 40.88 -8.57
C GLN A 951 25.38 39.82 -9.64
N SER A 952 24.60 38.74 -9.67
CA SER A 952 24.81 37.58 -10.53
C SER A 952 23.59 37.30 -11.41
N GLY A 953 23.83 36.61 -12.53
CA GLY A 953 22.79 36.26 -13.51
C GLY A 953 22.70 37.24 -14.69
N PRO A 954 21.80 36.98 -15.66
CA PRO A 954 21.64 37.80 -16.84
C PRO A 954 20.76 39.03 -16.57
N ASP A 955 21.31 40.21 -16.79
CA ASP A 955 20.68 41.53 -16.64
C ASP A 955 20.10 42.10 -17.95
N LYS A 956 20.31 41.39 -19.07
CA LYS A 956 19.88 41.82 -20.41
C LYS A 956 18.88 40.84 -21.04
N PRO A 957 17.95 41.34 -21.87
CA PRO A 957 17.03 40.50 -22.62
C PRO A 957 17.73 39.42 -23.44
N TRP A 958 17.16 38.22 -23.44
CA TRP A 958 17.64 37.11 -24.25
C TRP A 958 16.97 37.14 -25.64
N ARG A 959 17.76 37.27 -26.70
CA ARG A 959 17.28 37.10 -28.08
C ARG A 959 17.29 35.61 -28.44
N LEU A 960 16.12 35.00 -28.54
CA LEU A 960 15.92 33.63 -29.00
C LEU A 960 16.08 33.54 -30.52
N GLN A 961 17.31 33.38 -31.01
CA GLN A 961 17.62 33.19 -32.44
C GLN A 961 18.44 31.92 -32.64
N GLY A 962 18.14 31.17 -33.70
CA GLY A 962 18.87 29.94 -34.05
C GLY A 962 18.58 28.72 -33.17
N ILE A 963 17.56 28.78 -32.30
CA ILE A 963 17.12 27.66 -31.45
C ILE A 963 16.01 26.91 -32.17
N ASN A 964 16.18 25.59 -32.32
CA ASN A 964 15.16 24.73 -32.89
C ASN A 964 14.05 24.47 -31.86
N THR A 965 12.83 24.92 -32.16
CA THR A 965 11.69 24.84 -31.24
C THR A 965 10.81 23.61 -31.47
N THR A 966 11.07 22.82 -32.51
CA THR A 966 10.22 21.72 -33.04
C THR A 966 8.76 22.07 -33.39
N LEU A 967 8.31 23.28 -33.04
CA LEU A 967 6.99 23.81 -33.34
C LEU A 967 6.83 24.13 -34.85
N PRO A 968 5.62 24.05 -35.39
CA PRO A 968 5.29 24.58 -36.71
C PRO A 968 5.70 26.06 -36.85
N SER A 969 6.07 26.49 -38.06
CA SER A 969 6.33 27.91 -38.31
C SER A 969 5.05 28.73 -38.12
N GLY A 970 5.12 29.76 -37.29
CA GLY A 970 3.97 30.60 -36.98
C GLY A 970 4.27 31.68 -35.95
N ALA A 971 3.27 32.51 -35.67
CA ALA A 971 3.29 33.48 -34.58
C ALA A 971 2.66 32.87 -33.33
N TYR A 972 3.35 32.97 -32.20
CA TYR A 972 2.93 32.41 -30.92
C TYR A 972 2.81 33.49 -29.86
N CYS A 973 1.78 33.39 -29.00
CA CYS A 973 1.66 34.24 -27.82
C CYS A 973 2.54 33.69 -26.70
N ASN A 974 3.27 34.56 -25.99
CA ASN A 974 4.03 34.15 -24.81
C ASN A 974 3.09 34.02 -23.60
N LEU A 975 2.70 32.79 -23.27
CA LEU A 975 1.82 32.50 -22.13
C LEU A 975 2.44 32.87 -20.78
N ALA A 976 3.76 32.93 -20.66
CA ALA A 976 4.44 33.34 -19.43
C ALA A 976 4.28 34.84 -19.12
N LEU A 977 3.71 35.64 -20.04
CA LEU A 977 3.38 37.05 -19.79
C LEU A 977 1.92 37.27 -19.36
N ALA A 978 1.09 36.22 -19.36
CA ALA A 978 -0.32 36.33 -19.02
C ALA A 978 -0.50 36.75 -17.56
N THR A 979 -1.30 37.79 -17.33
CA THR A 979 -1.67 38.29 -15.99
C THR A 979 -3.12 37.95 -15.63
N LYS A 980 -3.85 37.29 -16.54
CA LYS A 980 -5.25 36.90 -16.38
C LYS A 980 -5.48 35.51 -16.95
N PRO A 981 -6.53 34.80 -16.49
CA PRO A 981 -6.94 33.51 -17.06
C PRO A 981 -7.05 33.56 -18.58
N VAL A 982 -6.50 32.54 -19.25
CA VAL A 982 -6.53 32.44 -20.71
C VAL A 982 -7.75 31.60 -21.13
N PRO A 983 -8.77 32.18 -21.82
CA PRO A 983 -9.99 31.47 -22.17
C PRO A 983 -9.77 30.29 -23.12
N GLU A 984 -10.53 29.22 -22.92
CA GLU A 984 -10.49 28.00 -23.75
C GLU A 984 -10.84 28.23 -25.23
N ARG A 985 -11.74 29.18 -25.53
CA ARG A 985 -12.22 29.47 -26.90
C ARG A 985 -11.16 30.06 -27.84
N LEU A 986 -10.09 30.67 -27.33
CA LEU A 986 -9.03 31.23 -28.17
C LEU A 986 -8.17 30.15 -28.84
N LEU A 987 -8.22 28.90 -28.38
CA LEU A 987 -7.51 27.76 -28.99
C LEU A 987 -8.35 27.04 -30.06
N LEU A 988 -9.68 27.00 -29.91
CA LEU A 988 -10.57 26.33 -30.86
C LEU A 988 -10.71 27.08 -32.19
N SER A 989 -10.54 28.41 -32.21
CA SER A 989 -10.52 29.17 -33.47
C SER A 989 -9.33 28.80 -34.37
N TRP A 990 -8.21 28.40 -33.77
CA TRP A 990 -7.01 27.95 -34.50
C TRP A 990 -7.15 26.52 -35.03
N ILE A 991 -7.80 25.62 -34.28
CA ILE A 991 -8.09 24.25 -34.74
C ILE A 991 -9.08 24.28 -35.92
N TRP A 992 -10.08 25.17 -35.88
CA TRP A 992 -10.96 25.40 -37.03
C TRP A 992 -10.22 25.98 -38.23
N GLN A 993 -9.25 26.88 -38.03
CA GLN A 993 -8.39 27.36 -39.13
C GLN A 993 -7.52 26.25 -39.72
N LEU A 994 -6.90 25.40 -38.92
CA LEU A 994 -6.10 24.25 -39.38
C LEU A 994 -6.92 23.18 -40.12
N LEU A 995 -8.15 22.93 -39.70
CA LEU A 995 -9.06 22.01 -40.41
C LEU A 995 -9.61 22.62 -41.71
N SER A 996 -9.80 23.94 -41.76
CA SER A 996 -10.24 24.63 -42.99
C SER A 996 -9.13 24.75 -44.06
N PHE A 997 -7.85 24.77 -43.68
CA PHE A 997 -6.74 24.83 -44.66
C PHE A 997 -6.42 23.48 -45.32
N ASN A 998 -6.65 22.35 -44.64
CA ASN A 998 -6.39 21.02 -45.23
C ASN A 998 -7.53 20.46 -46.09
N MET A 999 -8.70 21.09 -46.12
CA MET A 999 -9.82 20.68 -46.99
C MET A 999 -9.89 21.44 -48.32
N ILE A 1000 -9.19 22.57 -48.47
CA ILE A 1000 -9.26 23.40 -49.68
C ILE A 1000 -8.24 22.98 -50.76
N ASP A 1001 -7.11 22.35 -50.39
CA ASP A 1001 -6.10 21.87 -51.36
C ASP A 1001 -6.44 20.53 -52.06
N ARG A 1002 -7.60 19.92 -51.77
CA ARG A 1002 -8.08 18.70 -52.47
C ARG A 1002 -9.30 18.90 -53.36
N LEU A 1003 -9.75 20.13 -53.59
CA LEU A 1003 -10.92 20.44 -54.42
C LEU A 1003 -10.66 21.40 -55.60
N THR A 1004 -9.41 21.52 -56.07
CA THR A 1004 -9.09 22.17 -57.35
C THR A 1004 -8.44 21.19 -58.32
N PHE A 1005 -9.28 20.36 -58.94
CA PHE A 1005 -9.04 19.83 -60.28
C PHE A 1005 -10.12 20.40 -61.21
N ARG A 1006 -9.93 21.65 -61.62
CA ARG A 1006 -10.33 22.21 -62.92
C ARG A 1006 -9.74 23.60 -63.11
#